data_AF-A0AAE1TZL8-F1
#
_entry.id   AF-A0AAE1TZL8-F1
#
_cell.length_a   1.000
_cell.length_b   1.000
_cell.length_c   1.000
_cell.angle_alpha   90.00
_cell.angle_beta   90.00
_cell.angle_gamma   90.00
#
_symmetry.space_group_name_H-M   'P 1'
#
loop_
_entity.id
_entity.type
_entity.pdbx_description
1 polymer ?
#
loop_
_entity_poly.entity_id
_entity_poly.type
_entity_poly.pdbx_seq_one_letter_code
_entity_poly.pdbx_strand_id
1 'polypeptide(L)'
;MSNEGGLNVTLERLAQGANRPADNVDLLKTLVTRLHARLKLQVLSPVRLPLMNCGSRMETLAMLAPPDGTTLTHLVRIIELCRDPGLVGVTCSLIHDLLSPNSKGDVRQILLQQCLSLNTAEIIFRTLKTLAVDGLPTLDPCAHPAYQVIAKLASKDPKLAVKARLVGGVKLTHQLLQAHMKTTVPLLPLLMVTKYLAKNSTNQMMLGREGCITTIVTILTSVPKTHHAKIKFIMEILALLTKTKSNVIRVVRECGLQRVLATLDGWEKLERRHQCKLVRATLATLSHVCDSKHGRKCVVSLSGVEILQRFIQTCPADRKFDSSLASATNVFLKCVSRGELPVTSVRGAFTFHLPHSLKEESTDTSNPVTVTPGLDGDYSDDDDGDDDDDDEGEDEGDDLDSTRSSADLHGIDLTTDYSFERPRMEELVKLAPLFPEYNGFRIPASTRLRDTPVPASKGSNGGGGGESGGSWRSGSGGWEDPEVYLHMSSRTHSLVRFVKVAYPDLVGARGPTHLEQLYEKDRKVCRSKALGTVERVLHPEVYLERVVYDLDYLLASDDSHKTTHAPQRPLSNLDEKQVGKTDAAVTHLNFESRFESGNLRRVIQASTREYDLILNADVNSRHHHQWFYFEVSNMQAATPYVFNIINNEKPNSEFNFGMKPVMFSVRKAMEGQGQWERTGYDICYHKNHYARIPKDYHLHQQQHHQQQQDKKTGAGMRRVGGSGNGGQTNKCYYTATFTVVFPHDYDVCYLAYHYPYTYTRLQSYLNHLEERDLRNDVFFSNQVLCHTLNTNPVPLLTITSHHDAKDKEVVLLTSRVHPGESNASWVLEGALELLLGDTPVAQTLRSNFIFKVVPMLNPEGVIHGK
;
A
#
# COMPACT_ATOMS: atom_id res chain seq x y z
N MET A 1 51.67 35.70 30.87
CA MET A 1 52.23 35.36 29.55
C MET A 1 52.19 33.84 29.39
N SER A 2 51.00 33.22 29.43
CA SER A 2 49.93 33.07 28.41
C SER A 2 50.07 31.74 27.63
N ASN A 3 49.38 30.72 28.13
CA ASN A 3 49.25 29.38 27.54
C ASN A 3 48.63 29.40 26.12
N GLU A 4 48.00 30.52 25.75
CA GLU A 4 47.46 30.84 24.42
C GLU A 4 48.56 31.07 23.37
N GLY A 5 49.66 31.74 23.73
CA GLY A 5 50.76 32.02 22.79
C GLY A 5 51.42 30.74 22.25
N GLY A 6 51.52 29.71 23.10
CA GLY A 6 52.07 28.41 22.70
C GLY A 6 51.15 27.59 21.79
N LEU A 7 49.82 27.76 21.87
CA LEU A 7 48.88 27.06 21.00
C LEU A 7 48.79 27.72 19.62
N ASN A 8 48.74 29.06 19.55
CA ASN A 8 48.76 29.79 18.27
C ASN A 8 50.02 29.49 17.46
N VAL A 9 51.20 29.48 18.10
CA VAL A 9 52.46 29.07 17.44
C VAL A 9 52.40 27.60 16.96
N THR A 10 51.72 26.72 17.70
CA THR A 10 51.55 25.32 17.28
C THR A 10 50.63 25.22 16.05
N LEU A 11 49.55 26.01 15.99
CA LEU A 11 48.62 26.04 14.85
C LEU A 11 49.23 26.69 13.61
N GLU A 12 50.02 27.75 13.75
CA GLU A 12 50.75 28.36 12.63
C GLU A 12 51.76 27.39 12.02
N ARG A 13 52.54 26.70 12.87
CA ARG A 13 53.49 25.66 12.41
C ARG A 13 52.78 24.46 11.78
N LEU A 14 51.60 24.11 12.29
CA LEU A 14 50.75 23.08 11.68
C LEU A 14 50.30 23.51 10.28
N ALA A 15 49.83 24.75 10.11
CA ALA A 15 49.40 25.30 8.83
C ALA A 15 50.55 25.32 7.81
N GLN A 16 51.75 25.75 8.22
CA GLN A 16 52.94 25.75 7.38
C GLN A 16 53.33 24.32 6.94
N GLY A 17 53.37 23.37 7.87
CA GLY A 17 53.69 21.97 7.57
C GLY A 17 52.62 21.28 6.71
N ALA A 18 51.34 21.64 6.87
CA ALA A 18 50.23 21.07 6.12
C ALA A 18 50.24 21.40 4.62
N ASN A 19 51.02 22.41 4.19
CA ASN A 19 51.19 22.72 2.77
C ASN A 19 52.04 21.67 2.03
N ARG A 20 52.97 21.01 2.74
CA ARG A 20 53.80 19.91 2.21
C ARG A 20 53.90 18.79 3.24
N PRO A 21 52.83 18.01 3.46
CA PRO A 21 52.79 17.02 4.55
C PRO A 21 53.81 15.90 4.41
N ALA A 22 54.13 15.51 3.16
CA ALA A 22 55.12 14.47 2.87
C ALA A 22 56.55 14.87 3.31
N ASP A 23 56.89 16.15 3.23
CA ASP A 23 58.22 16.67 3.60
C ASP A 23 58.34 16.93 5.11
N ASN A 24 57.21 16.93 5.84
CA ASN A 24 57.13 17.40 7.23
C ASN A 24 56.57 16.33 8.19
N VAL A 25 56.70 15.04 7.86
CA VAL A 25 56.05 13.94 8.60
C VAL A 25 56.37 13.96 10.09
N ASP A 26 57.64 14.02 10.49
CA ASP A 26 58.04 13.96 11.91
C ASP A 26 57.62 15.21 12.70
N LEU A 27 57.73 16.38 12.05
CA LEU A 27 57.26 17.64 12.61
C LEU A 27 55.75 17.59 12.84
N LEU A 28 54.98 17.22 11.83
CA LEU A 28 53.52 17.14 11.90
C LEU A 28 53.05 16.08 12.89
N LYS A 29 53.69 14.91 12.96
CA LYS A 29 53.41 13.88 13.98
C LYS A 29 53.56 14.48 15.38
N THR A 30 54.65 15.21 15.62
CA THR A 30 54.90 15.85 16.92
C THR A 30 53.84 16.90 17.25
N LEU A 31 53.50 17.77 16.29
CA LEU A 31 52.51 18.84 16.48
C LEU A 31 51.11 18.28 16.71
N VAL A 32 50.63 17.36 15.87
CA VAL A 32 49.29 16.75 15.98
C VAL A 32 49.19 15.94 17.29
N THR A 33 50.22 15.19 17.67
CA THR A 33 50.24 14.46 18.95
C THR A 33 50.15 15.41 20.14
N ARG A 34 50.87 16.55 20.10
CA ARG A 34 50.81 17.58 21.14
C ARG A 34 49.41 18.19 21.25
N LEU A 35 48.78 18.50 20.11
CA LEU A 35 47.40 19.00 20.07
C LEU A 35 46.41 17.98 20.63
N HIS A 36 46.58 16.70 20.25
CA HIS A 36 45.73 15.61 20.73
C HIS A 36 45.87 15.36 22.23
N ALA A 37 47.10 15.40 22.75
CA ALA A 37 47.36 15.31 24.18
C ALA A 37 46.70 16.48 24.95
N ARG A 38 46.82 17.72 24.45
CA ARG A 38 46.15 18.90 25.05
C ARG A 38 44.63 18.75 25.06
N LEU A 39 44.04 18.23 23.98
CA LEU A 39 42.59 17.97 23.90
C LEU A 39 42.15 16.91 24.94
N LYS A 40 43.00 15.92 25.23
CA LYS A 40 42.71 14.81 26.18
C LYS A 40 42.92 15.15 27.65
N LEU A 41 43.55 16.28 28.00
CA LEU A 41 43.73 16.69 29.39
C LEU A 41 42.37 16.88 30.07
N GLN A 42 41.95 15.89 30.87
CA GLN A 42 40.85 16.00 31.82
C GLN A 42 41.37 16.61 33.12
N VAL A 43 40.58 17.50 33.73
CA VAL A 43 40.76 17.91 35.12
C VAL A 43 40.61 16.67 36.00
N LEU A 44 41.71 16.14 36.50
CA LEU A 44 41.70 15.10 37.53
C LEU A 44 41.37 15.74 38.88
N SER A 45 40.31 15.24 39.53
CA SER A 45 39.96 15.35 40.96
C SER A 45 39.05 16.52 41.42
N PRO A 46 37.99 16.24 42.22
CA PRO A 46 37.11 17.21 42.86
C PRO A 46 37.64 17.63 44.25
N VAL A 47 38.88 18.12 44.35
CA VAL A 47 39.40 18.69 45.60
C VAL A 47 39.76 20.14 45.38
N ARG A 48 39.02 21.01 46.09
CA ARG A 48 39.19 22.46 46.15
C ARG A 48 40.65 22.83 46.44
N LEU A 49 41.29 23.52 45.51
CA LEU A 49 42.34 24.52 45.78
C LEU A 49 42.21 25.66 44.75
N PRO A 50 42.15 26.93 45.17
CA PRO A 50 42.00 28.05 44.25
C PRO A 50 43.35 28.51 43.71
N LEU A 51 43.35 28.89 42.43
CA LEU A 51 44.34 29.71 41.72
C LEU A 51 45.67 29.04 41.32
N MET A 52 45.69 28.42 40.13
CA MET A 52 46.76 28.56 39.13
C MET A 52 46.35 28.02 37.74
N ASN A 53 45.91 28.93 36.86
CA ASN A 53 46.06 28.95 35.38
C ASN A 53 46.12 27.63 34.57
N CYS A 54 45.07 26.81 34.60
CA CYS A 54 44.82 25.75 33.61
C CYS A 54 43.70 26.16 32.64
N GLY A 55 44.09 26.78 31.52
CA GLY A 55 43.22 27.08 30.38
C GLY A 55 42.46 25.82 29.94
N SER A 56 41.15 25.96 29.87
CA SER A 56 40.20 24.85 29.85
C SER A 56 40.28 24.03 28.55
N ARG A 57 39.99 22.72 28.60
CA ARG A 57 39.75 21.88 27.41
C ARG A 57 38.84 22.56 26.38
N MET A 58 37.92 23.40 26.87
CA MET A 58 37.00 24.21 26.06
C MET A 58 37.68 25.31 25.25
N GLU A 59 38.68 26.03 25.78
CA GLU A 59 39.48 26.99 25.02
C GLU A 59 40.27 26.30 23.91
N THR A 60 40.87 25.14 24.23
CA THR A 60 41.59 24.33 23.22
C THR A 60 40.64 23.84 22.13
N LEU A 61 39.42 23.43 22.50
CA LEU A 61 38.40 22.99 21.55
C LEU A 61 37.89 24.14 20.67
N ALA A 62 37.68 25.34 21.22
CA ALA A 62 37.28 26.53 20.46
C ALA A 62 38.36 26.98 19.46
N MET A 63 39.64 26.95 19.85
CA MET A 63 40.76 27.29 18.95
C MET A 63 41.01 26.23 17.86
N LEU A 64 40.69 24.96 18.14
CA LEU A 64 40.80 23.88 17.14
C LEU A 64 39.59 23.80 16.19
N ALA A 65 38.50 24.49 16.52
CA ALA A 65 37.25 24.52 15.77
C ALA A 65 36.86 25.97 15.40
N PRO A 66 37.73 26.73 14.72
CA PRO A 66 37.39 28.10 14.34
C PRO A 66 36.18 28.08 13.38
N PRO A 67 35.31 29.11 13.41
CA PRO A 67 34.11 29.16 12.57
C PRO A 67 34.42 29.04 11.06
N ASP A 68 35.58 29.53 10.64
CA ASP A 68 36.07 29.47 9.25
C ASP A 68 36.60 28.10 8.81
N GLY A 69 36.71 27.12 9.73
CA GLY A 69 37.15 25.76 9.43
C GLY A 69 38.62 25.62 9.02
N THR A 70 39.45 26.64 9.24
CA THR A 70 40.86 26.68 8.81
C THR A 70 41.69 25.53 9.39
N THR A 71 41.62 25.29 10.71
CA THR A 71 42.34 24.18 11.36
C THR A 71 41.95 22.82 10.79
N LEU A 72 40.65 22.58 10.58
CA LEU A 72 40.16 21.31 10.05
C LEU A 72 40.61 21.10 8.60
N THR A 73 40.61 22.16 7.78
CA THR A 73 41.14 22.14 6.41
C THR A 73 42.59 21.67 6.38
N HIS A 74 43.45 22.17 7.27
CA HIS A 74 44.84 21.72 7.38
C HIS A 74 44.94 20.25 7.81
N LEU A 75 44.15 19.81 8.79
CA LEU A 75 44.14 18.41 9.24
C LEU A 75 43.67 17.43 8.14
N VAL A 76 42.62 17.80 7.41
CA VAL A 76 42.11 17.01 6.27
C VAL A 76 43.14 16.97 5.14
N ARG A 77 43.85 18.08 4.87
CA ARG A 77 44.93 18.13 3.89
C ARG A 77 46.13 17.25 4.27
N ILE A 78 46.45 17.15 5.56
CA ILE A 78 47.46 16.19 6.06
C ILE A 78 47.02 14.76 5.73
N ILE A 79 45.75 14.41 5.94
CA ILE A 79 45.22 13.07 5.60
C ILE A 79 45.27 12.84 4.07
N GLU A 80 44.92 13.84 3.27
CA GLU A 80 44.87 13.70 1.81
C GLU A 80 46.25 13.51 1.17
N LEU A 81 47.25 14.26 1.62
CA LEU A 81 48.55 14.36 0.95
C LEU A 81 49.67 13.55 1.62
N CYS A 82 49.48 13.08 2.86
CA CYS A 82 50.49 12.27 3.54
C CYS A 82 50.36 10.79 3.19
N ARG A 83 51.50 10.12 2.96
CA ARG A 83 51.59 8.67 2.74
C ARG A 83 52.09 7.88 3.95
N ASP A 84 52.28 8.52 5.10
CA ASP A 84 52.70 7.87 6.33
C ASP A 84 51.47 7.43 7.16
N PRO A 85 51.25 6.11 7.38
CA PRO A 85 50.09 5.62 8.11
C PRO A 85 50.05 6.11 9.57
N GLY A 86 51.20 6.31 10.22
CA GLY A 86 51.25 6.78 11.61
C GLY A 86 50.72 8.21 11.76
N LEU A 87 51.12 9.13 10.87
CA LEU A 87 50.64 10.50 10.86
C LEU A 87 49.15 10.58 10.51
N VAL A 88 48.70 9.80 9.52
CA VAL A 88 47.27 9.70 9.18
C VAL A 88 46.45 9.20 10.37
N GLY A 89 46.93 8.17 11.08
CA GLY A 89 46.26 7.60 12.25
C GLY A 89 46.12 8.58 13.42
N VAL A 90 47.20 9.29 13.77
CA VAL A 90 47.17 10.30 14.85
C VAL A 90 46.29 11.50 14.47
N THR A 91 46.31 11.91 13.20
CA THR A 91 45.43 12.99 12.69
C THR A 91 43.96 12.59 12.74
N CYS A 92 43.61 11.37 12.31
CA CYS A 92 42.25 10.84 12.44
C CYS A 92 41.81 10.72 13.90
N SER A 93 42.73 10.35 14.81
CA SER A 93 42.43 10.25 16.24
C SER A 93 42.09 11.61 16.86
N LEU A 94 42.82 12.66 16.46
CA LEU A 94 42.51 14.04 16.84
C LEU A 94 41.13 14.46 16.33
N ILE A 95 40.84 14.28 15.04
CA ILE A 95 39.52 14.60 14.45
C ILE A 95 38.41 13.82 15.14
N HIS A 96 38.61 12.53 15.42
CA HIS A 96 37.64 11.72 16.15
C HIS A 96 37.30 12.34 17.50
N ASP A 97 38.30 12.78 18.28
CA ASP A 97 38.07 13.34 19.61
C ASP A 97 37.48 14.75 19.56
N LEU A 98 37.74 15.52 18.49
CA LEU A 98 37.05 16.79 18.21
C LEU A 98 35.55 16.57 17.96
N LEU A 99 35.18 15.48 17.28
CA LEU A 99 33.79 15.09 17.01
C LEU A 99 33.12 14.33 18.17
N SER A 100 33.77 14.19 19.33
CA SER A 100 33.26 13.46 20.50
C SER A 100 32.19 14.25 21.28
N PRO A 101 31.15 13.61 21.87
CA PRO A 101 30.05 14.28 22.57
C PRO A 101 30.43 15.09 23.82
N ASN A 102 31.69 15.06 24.27
CA ASN A 102 32.21 15.86 25.40
C ASN A 102 32.57 17.31 24.98
N SER A 103 31.80 17.89 24.05
CA SER A 103 31.91 19.25 23.52
C SER A 103 30.52 19.89 23.58
N LYS A 104 30.40 21.20 23.84
CA LYS A 104 29.11 21.91 23.79
C LYS A 104 28.42 21.61 22.44
N GLY A 105 27.10 21.42 22.46
CA GLY A 105 26.30 20.98 21.30
C GLY A 105 26.61 21.75 20.01
N ASP A 106 26.70 23.08 20.10
CA ASP A 106 26.90 23.98 18.95
C ASP A 106 28.24 23.76 18.23
N VAL A 107 29.35 23.64 18.98
CA VAL A 107 30.69 23.48 18.39
C VAL A 107 30.81 22.13 17.68
N ARG A 108 30.18 21.09 18.23
CA ARG A 108 30.15 19.76 17.60
C ARG A 108 29.40 19.78 16.27
N GLN A 109 28.28 20.49 16.19
CA GLN A 109 27.52 20.60 14.94
C GLN A 109 28.29 21.38 13.88
N ILE A 110 28.97 22.47 14.25
CA ILE A 110 29.85 23.23 13.36
C ILE A 110 30.94 22.33 12.80
N LEU A 111 31.65 21.59 13.66
CA LEU A 111 32.71 20.67 13.23
C LEU A 111 32.20 19.55 12.32
N LEU A 112 31.00 19.01 12.59
CA LEU A 112 30.37 18.02 11.72
C LEU A 112 30.09 18.61 10.34
N GLN A 113 29.49 19.81 10.28
CA GLN A 113 29.21 20.49 9.01
C GLN A 113 30.49 20.82 8.23
N GLN A 114 31.53 21.29 8.89
CA GLN A 114 32.83 21.54 8.27
C GLN A 114 33.47 20.23 7.74
N CYS A 115 33.41 19.12 8.49
CA CYS A 115 33.89 17.83 7.99
C CYS A 115 33.13 17.37 6.73
N LEU A 116 31.81 17.61 6.68
CA LEU A 116 30.95 17.26 5.55
C LEU A 116 31.25 18.12 4.32
N SER A 117 31.43 19.44 4.49
CA SER A 117 31.77 20.36 3.39
C SER A 117 33.16 20.05 2.80
N LEU A 118 34.10 19.61 3.64
CA LEU A 118 35.43 19.18 3.22
C LEU A 118 35.48 17.76 2.62
N ASN A 119 34.35 17.05 2.52
CA ASN A 119 34.28 15.65 2.07
C ASN A 119 35.26 14.72 2.82
N THR A 120 35.43 14.95 4.12
CA THR A 120 36.45 14.29 4.95
C THR A 120 36.39 12.77 4.86
N ALA A 121 35.19 12.17 4.86
CA ALA A 121 35.05 10.71 4.76
C ALA A 121 35.52 10.15 3.41
N GLU A 122 35.25 10.85 2.30
CA GLU A 122 35.70 10.43 0.97
C GLU A 122 37.22 10.51 0.85
N ILE A 123 37.82 11.59 1.37
CA ILE A 123 39.27 11.78 1.43
C ILE A 123 39.91 10.64 2.22
N ILE A 124 39.37 10.31 3.41
CA ILE A 124 39.87 9.19 4.22
C ILE A 124 39.81 7.88 3.43
N PHE A 125 38.68 7.57 2.76
CA PHE A 125 38.60 6.34 1.94
C PHE A 125 39.64 6.31 0.82
N ARG A 126 39.86 7.43 0.13
CA ARG A 126 40.84 7.55 -0.95
C ARG A 126 42.28 7.37 -0.44
N THR A 127 42.62 8.00 0.69
CA THR A 127 43.93 7.86 1.34
C THR A 127 44.15 6.43 1.77
N LEU A 128 43.21 5.81 2.48
CA LEU A 128 43.33 4.42 2.93
C LEU A 128 43.50 3.46 1.74
N LYS A 129 42.77 3.67 0.64
CA LYS A 129 42.95 2.86 -0.58
C LYS A 129 44.34 3.02 -1.19
N THR A 130 44.89 4.22 -1.16
CA THR A 130 46.25 4.50 -1.66
C THR A 130 47.30 3.78 -0.81
N LEU A 131 47.16 3.86 0.52
CA LEU A 131 48.05 3.17 1.46
C LEU A 131 47.93 1.64 1.38
N ALA A 132 46.74 1.12 1.05
CA ALA A 132 46.49 -0.32 0.94
C ALA A 132 47.19 -0.98 -0.26
N VAL A 133 47.71 -0.21 -1.22
CA VAL A 133 48.47 -0.74 -2.38
C VAL A 133 49.67 -1.54 -1.90
N ASP A 134 50.28 -1.13 -0.79
CA ASP A 134 51.44 -1.79 -0.17
C ASP A 134 51.05 -2.99 0.73
N GLY A 135 49.75 -3.35 0.75
CA GLY A 135 49.18 -4.46 1.52
C GLY A 135 48.34 -3.99 2.72
N LEU A 136 47.32 -4.77 3.10
CA LEU A 136 46.42 -4.41 4.21
C LEU A 136 47.12 -4.13 5.57
N PRO A 137 48.20 -4.83 5.97
CA PRO A 137 48.88 -4.55 7.25
C PRO A 137 49.44 -3.14 7.37
N THR A 138 49.70 -2.44 6.26
CA THR A 138 50.17 -1.03 6.31
C THR A 138 49.13 -0.09 6.90
N LEU A 139 47.86 -0.50 6.91
CA LEU A 139 46.76 0.27 7.46
C LEU A 139 46.60 0.10 8.97
N ASP A 140 47.25 -0.87 9.62
CA ASP A 140 47.09 -1.13 11.07
C ASP A 140 47.23 0.13 11.95
N PRO A 141 48.19 1.06 11.68
CA PRO A 141 48.34 2.28 12.48
C PRO A 141 47.19 3.30 12.32
N CYS A 142 46.43 3.25 11.23
CA CYS A 142 45.44 4.28 10.89
C CYS A 142 44.01 3.78 10.67
N ALA A 143 43.79 2.48 10.42
CA ALA A 143 42.48 1.93 10.08
C ALA A 143 41.45 2.18 11.19
N HIS A 144 41.80 1.87 12.45
CA HIS A 144 40.89 2.06 13.58
C HIS A 144 40.43 3.53 13.73
N PRO A 145 41.34 4.52 13.90
CA PRO A 145 40.93 5.92 14.07
C PRO A 145 40.26 6.50 12.82
N ALA A 146 40.67 6.10 11.62
CA ALA A 146 40.04 6.53 10.38
C ALA A 146 38.56 6.10 10.31
N TYR A 147 38.26 4.83 10.59
CA TYR A 147 36.88 4.34 10.59
C TYR A 147 36.04 4.89 11.75
N GLN A 148 36.66 5.28 12.86
CA GLN A 148 35.95 6.01 13.92
C GLN A 148 35.46 7.39 13.46
N VAL A 149 36.26 8.12 12.66
CA VAL A 149 35.85 9.39 12.04
C VAL A 149 34.73 9.14 11.04
N ILE A 150 34.92 8.20 10.10
CA ILE A 150 33.92 7.88 9.09
C ILE A 150 32.59 7.47 9.74
N ALA A 151 32.62 6.63 10.79
CA ALA A 151 31.42 6.20 11.50
C ALA A 151 30.62 7.35 12.12
N LYS A 152 31.29 8.42 12.60
CA LYS A 152 30.62 9.63 13.12
C LYS A 152 30.00 10.49 12.01
N LEU A 153 30.66 10.56 10.85
CA LEU A 153 30.16 11.31 9.69
C LEU A 153 29.03 10.57 8.98
N ALA A 154 29.05 9.23 9.02
CA ALA A 154 28.15 8.39 8.24
C ALA A 154 26.66 8.58 8.54
N SER A 155 26.30 8.92 9.79
CA SER A 155 24.91 9.23 10.15
C SER A 155 24.40 10.55 9.59
N LYS A 156 25.29 11.43 9.11
CA LYS A 156 24.99 12.80 8.69
C LYS A 156 25.31 13.07 7.20
N ASP A 157 25.98 12.14 6.51
CA ASP A 157 26.24 12.23 5.07
C ASP A 157 25.34 11.28 4.27
N PRO A 158 24.24 11.77 3.64
CA PRO A 158 23.34 10.92 2.85
C PRO A 158 24.03 10.35 1.59
N LYS A 159 25.11 10.97 1.10
CA LYS A 159 25.84 10.55 -0.10
C LYS A 159 27.04 9.66 0.20
N LEU A 160 27.34 9.36 1.47
CA LEU A 160 28.50 8.57 1.89
C LEU A 160 28.66 7.27 1.09
N ALA A 161 27.56 6.50 0.97
CA ALA A 161 27.57 5.20 0.32
C ALA A 161 28.00 5.28 -1.16
N VAL A 162 27.62 6.36 -1.84
CA VAL A 162 27.99 6.62 -3.24
C VAL A 162 29.44 7.11 -3.33
N LYS A 163 29.83 8.09 -2.51
CA LYS A 163 31.21 8.61 -2.45
C LYS A 163 32.22 7.49 -2.18
N ALA A 164 31.96 6.67 -1.16
CA ALA A 164 32.78 5.52 -0.81
C ALA A 164 32.91 4.52 -1.97
N ARG A 165 31.85 4.29 -2.76
CA ARG A 165 31.91 3.39 -3.92
C ARG A 165 32.84 3.95 -5.00
N LEU A 166 32.70 5.23 -5.35
CA LEU A 166 33.48 5.87 -6.41
C LEU A 166 34.99 5.82 -6.12
N VAL A 167 35.38 6.01 -4.86
CA VAL A 167 36.79 5.93 -4.46
C VAL A 167 37.24 4.51 -4.13
N GLY A 168 36.39 3.48 -4.21
CA GLY A 168 36.72 2.08 -3.90
C GLY A 168 36.75 1.72 -2.40
N GLY A 169 36.25 2.61 -1.54
CA GLY A 169 36.14 2.42 -0.10
C GLY A 169 35.20 1.27 0.30
N VAL A 170 34.19 0.93 -0.50
CA VAL A 170 33.27 -0.19 -0.20
C VAL A 170 34.00 -1.53 -0.15
N LYS A 171 34.83 -1.82 -1.16
CA LYS A 171 35.63 -3.05 -1.23
C LYS A 171 36.68 -3.09 -0.12
N LEU A 172 37.38 -1.97 0.09
CA LEU A 172 38.38 -1.85 1.16
C LEU A 172 37.77 -2.06 2.55
N THR A 173 36.58 -1.54 2.81
CA THR A 173 35.85 -1.73 4.08
C THR A 173 35.60 -3.21 4.35
N HIS A 174 35.16 -3.96 3.33
CA HIS A 174 34.93 -5.40 3.47
C HIS A 174 36.25 -6.18 3.68
N GLN A 175 37.32 -5.83 2.95
CA GLN A 175 38.64 -6.44 3.14
C GLN A 175 39.19 -6.24 4.56
N LEU A 176 39.06 -5.03 5.11
CA LEU A 176 39.44 -4.75 6.50
C LEU A 176 38.54 -5.48 7.51
N LEU A 177 37.23 -5.53 7.24
CA LEU A 177 36.31 -6.32 8.05
C LEU A 177 36.70 -7.80 8.07
N GLN A 178 37.13 -8.35 6.93
CA GLN A 178 37.62 -9.72 6.80
C GLN A 178 38.95 -9.95 7.52
N ALA A 179 39.90 -9.01 7.46
CA ALA A 179 41.17 -9.11 8.16
C ALA A 179 41.01 -9.06 9.70
N HIS A 180 39.98 -8.37 10.20
CA HIS A 180 39.78 -8.11 11.63
C HIS A 180 38.57 -8.83 12.24
N MET A 181 38.06 -9.91 11.64
CA MET A 181 36.87 -10.63 12.15
C MET A 181 37.03 -11.17 13.58
N LYS A 182 38.27 -11.41 14.03
CA LYS A 182 38.60 -11.99 15.34
C LYS A 182 39.10 -10.95 16.36
N THR A 183 39.48 -9.75 15.93
CA THR A 183 40.03 -8.72 16.82
C THR A 183 38.92 -7.79 17.30
N THR A 184 38.94 -7.42 18.57
CA THR A 184 37.84 -6.64 19.17
C THR A 184 37.92 -5.14 18.86
N VAL A 185 39.12 -4.63 18.54
CA VAL A 185 39.44 -3.19 18.55
C VAL A 185 38.83 -2.43 17.35
N PRO A 186 39.09 -2.75 16.06
CA PRO A 186 38.47 -2.02 14.94
C PRO A 186 37.08 -2.51 14.54
N LEU A 187 36.60 -3.62 15.11
CA LEU A 187 35.39 -4.28 14.61
C LEU A 187 34.14 -3.41 14.67
N LEU A 188 33.92 -2.66 15.75
CA LEU A 188 32.69 -1.87 15.90
C LEU A 188 32.60 -0.71 14.89
N PRO A 189 33.62 0.16 14.73
CA PRO A 189 33.60 1.18 13.67
C PRO A 189 33.43 0.60 12.26
N LEU A 190 34.08 -0.52 11.94
CA LEU A 190 33.95 -1.18 10.64
C LEU A 190 32.51 -1.66 10.38
N LEU A 191 31.85 -2.26 11.38
CA LEU A 191 30.45 -2.66 11.30
C LEU A 191 29.52 -1.44 11.10
N MET A 192 29.75 -0.36 11.84
CA MET A 192 28.97 0.88 11.68
C MET A 192 29.05 1.42 10.26
N VAL A 193 30.26 1.57 9.71
CA VAL A 193 30.45 2.06 8.35
C VAL A 193 29.84 1.10 7.34
N THR A 194 30.04 -0.22 7.49
CA THR A 194 29.46 -1.24 6.62
C THR A 194 27.93 -1.13 6.55
N LYS A 195 27.25 -0.89 7.69
CA LYS A 195 25.79 -0.64 7.72
C LYS A 195 25.41 0.53 6.83
N TYR A 196 26.09 1.68 6.97
CA TYR A 196 25.77 2.87 6.17
C TYR A 196 26.06 2.67 4.68
N LEU A 197 27.14 1.96 4.34
CA LEU A 197 27.42 1.60 2.95
C LEU A 197 26.33 0.69 2.36
N ALA A 198 25.79 -0.23 3.16
CA ALA A 198 24.73 -1.16 2.77
C ALA A 198 23.34 -0.54 2.66
N LYS A 199 23.14 0.73 3.05
CA LYS A 199 21.87 1.45 2.79
C LYS A 199 21.61 1.66 1.30
N ASN A 200 22.65 1.68 0.46
CA ASN A 200 22.51 1.82 -0.99
C ASN A 200 22.37 0.45 -1.69
N SER A 201 21.36 0.30 -2.56
CA SER A 201 21.03 -0.96 -3.25
C SER A 201 22.16 -1.52 -4.12
N THR A 202 22.88 -0.67 -4.86
CA THR A 202 24.03 -1.10 -5.67
C THR A 202 25.15 -1.65 -4.78
N ASN A 203 25.37 -1.03 -3.62
CA ASN A 203 26.39 -1.49 -2.66
C ASN A 203 25.99 -2.82 -2.00
N GLN A 204 24.69 -3.07 -1.77
CA GLN A 204 24.22 -4.37 -1.25
C GLN A 204 24.60 -5.52 -2.20
N MET A 205 24.42 -5.32 -3.50
CA MET A 205 24.81 -6.31 -4.52
C MET A 205 26.33 -6.49 -4.58
N MET A 206 27.08 -5.38 -4.55
CA MET A 206 28.55 -5.39 -4.60
C MET A 206 29.16 -6.11 -3.39
N LEU A 207 28.75 -5.73 -2.17
CA LEU A 207 29.18 -6.37 -0.93
C LEU A 207 28.83 -7.87 -0.93
N GLY A 208 27.66 -8.22 -1.45
CA GLY A 208 27.25 -9.61 -1.65
C GLY A 208 28.20 -10.40 -2.54
N ARG A 209 28.61 -9.83 -3.68
CA ARG A 209 29.54 -10.46 -4.64
C ARG A 209 30.95 -10.61 -4.08
N GLU A 210 31.41 -9.65 -3.28
CA GLU A 210 32.73 -9.67 -2.64
C GLU A 210 32.80 -10.67 -1.45
N GLY A 211 31.69 -11.30 -1.04
CA GLY A 211 31.68 -12.28 0.05
C GLY A 211 31.40 -11.69 1.43
N CYS A 212 30.84 -10.48 1.51
CA CYS A 212 30.51 -9.83 2.77
C CYS A 212 29.51 -10.64 3.63
N ILE A 213 28.59 -11.39 3.00
CA ILE A 213 27.66 -12.27 3.73
C ILE A 213 28.41 -13.31 4.57
N THR A 214 29.36 -14.03 3.96
CA THR A 214 30.20 -15.03 4.63
C THR A 214 30.99 -14.39 5.78
N THR A 215 31.58 -13.21 5.56
CA THR A 215 32.27 -12.43 6.59
C THR A 215 31.34 -12.10 7.76
N ILE A 216 30.15 -11.56 7.49
CA ILE A 216 29.18 -11.13 8.51
C ILE A 216 28.65 -12.34 9.31
N VAL A 217 28.33 -13.46 8.65
CA VAL A 217 27.90 -14.70 9.31
C VAL A 217 29.01 -15.29 10.18
N THR A 218 30.27 -15.24 9.72
CA THR A 218 31.43 -15.68 10.49
C THR A 218 31.61 -14.82 11.75
N ILE A 219 31.51 -13.50 11.64
CA ILE A 219 31.57 -12.57 12.78
C ILE A 219 30.40 -12.83 13.74
N LEU A 220 29.18 -13.03 13.22
CA LEU A 220 28.00 -13.33 14.05
C LEU A 220 28.20 -14.59 14.90
N THR A 221 28.91 -15.57 14.34
CA THR A 221 29.21 -16.85 15.01
C THR A 221 30.33 -16.71 16.05
N SER A 222 31.34 -15.86 15.79
CA SER A 222 32.50 -15.68 16.67
C SER A 222 32.29 -14.69 17.83
N VAL A 223 31.42 -13.69 17.66
CA VAL A 223 31.19 -12.65 18.68
C VAL A 223 30.46 -13.26 19.90
N PRO A 224 30.97 -13.03 21.13
CA PRO A 224 30.30 -13.50 22.34
C PRO A 224 28.91 -12.89 22.47
N LYS A 225 27.95 -13.71 22.95
CA LYS A 225 26.53 -13.33 23.05
C LYS A 225 26.28 -12.07 23.89
N THR A 226 27.19 -11.75 24.81
CA THR A 226 27.14 -10.55 25.68
C THR A 226 27.45 -9.24 24.96
N HIS A 227 28.07 -9.25 23.77
CA HIS A 227 28.40 -8.04 23.03
C HIS A 227 27.23 -7.51 22.18
N HIS A 228 26.13 -7.14 22.83
CA HIS A 228 24.88 -6.77 22.18
C HIS A 228 25.01 -5.63 21.15
N ALA A 229 25.87 -4.63 21.38
CA ALA A 229 26.10 -3.54 20.43
C ALA A 229 26.65 -4.03 19.08
N LYS A 230 27.57 -5.01 19.09
CA LYS A 230 28.15 -5.59 17.86
C LYS A 230 27.11 -6.43 17.13
N ILE A 231 26.38 -7.28 17.87
CA ILE A 231 25.30 -8.12 17.33
C ILE A 231 24.24 -7.24 16.68
N LYS A 232 23.88 -6.10 17.28
CA LYS A 232 22.93 -5.14 16.72
C LYS A 232 23.35 -4.68 15.32
N PHE A 233 24.58 -4.21 15.16
CA PHE A 233 25.05 -3.75 13.85
C PHE A 233 25.17 -4.90 12.84
N ILE A 234 25.59 -6.09 13.28
CA ILE A 234 25.62 -7.29 12.44
C ILE A 234 24.23 -7.64 11.90
N MET A 235 23.21 -7.63 12.76
CA MET A 235 21.82 -7.89 12.35
C MET A 235 21.26 -6.79 11.43
N GLU A 236 21.56 -5.52 11.71
CA GLU A 236 21.17 -4.41 10.83
C GLU A 236 21.83 -4.52 9.43
N ILE A 237 23.09 -4.95 9.35
CA ILE A 237 23.77 -5.21 8.07
C ILE A 237 23.10 -6.37 7.34
N LEU A 238 22.79 -7.48 8.02
CA LEU A 238 22.08 -8.62 7.41
C LEU A 238 20.72 -8.21 6.87
N ALA A 239 19.94 -7.42 7.62
CA ALA A 239 18.65 -6.91 7.19
C ALA A 239 18.78 -6.07 5.90
N LEU A 240 19.79 -5.20 5.81
CA LEU A 240 20.05 -4.39 4.63
C LEU A 240 20.53 -5.23 3.43
N LEU A 241 21.47 -6.15 3.64
CA LEU A 241 22.03 -6.96 2.55
C LEU A 241 21.00 -7.94 1.99
N THR A 242 20.09 -8.46 2.82
CA THR A 242 19.05 -9.42 2.41
C THR A 242 17.89 -8.81 1.61
N LYS A 243 17.83 -7.48 1.46
CA LYS A 243 16.88 -6.85 0.50
C LYS A 243 17.04 -7.36 -0.94
N THR A 244 18.21 -7.91 -1.30
CA THR A 244 18.44 -8.51 -2.63
C THR A 244 18.28 -10.03 -2.62
N LYS A 245 17.55 -10.58 -3.60
CA LYS A 245 17.34 -12.02 -3.78
C LYS A 245 18.65 -12.83 -3.80
N SER A 246 19.70 -12.28 -4.44
CA SER A 246 21.01 -12.96 -4.52
C SER A 246 21.68 -13.13 -3.15
N ASN A 247 21.52 -12.16 -2.25
CA ASN A 247 22.08 -12.22 -0.90
C ASN A 247 21.25 -13.11 0.03
N VAL A 248 19.93 -13.17 -0.15
CA VAL A 248 19.08 -14.15 0.55
C VAL A 248 19.61 -15.57 0.33
N ILE A 249 19.88 -15.94 -0.93
CA ILE A 249 20.42 -17.25 -1.26
C ILE A 249 21.78 -17.49 -0.59
N ARG A 250 22.65 -16.48 -0.55
CA ARG A 250 23.96 -16.56 0.13
C ARG A 250 23.78 -16.79 1.64
N VAL A 251 22.91 -16.04 2.31
CA VAL A 251 22.66 -16.19 3.76
C VAL A 251 22.16 -17.59 4.10
N VAL A 252 21.26 -18.14 3.28
CA VAL A 252 20.75 -19.51 3.44
C VAL A 252 21.87 -20.55 3.29
N ARG A 253 22.75 -20.39 2.30
CA ARG A 253 23.88 -21.32 2.04
C ARG A 253 24.94 -21.31 3.15
N GLU A 254 25.22 -20.15 3.72
CA GLU A 254 26.24 -19.97 4.77
C GLU A 254 25.76 -20.44 6.16
N CYS A 255 24.62 -21.13 6.26
CA CYS A 255 24.00 -21.57 7.53
C CYS A 255 23.77 -20.43 8.55
N GLY A 256 23.75 -19.18 8.09
CA GLY A 256 23.65 -18.00 8.97
C GLY A 256 22.31 -17.91 9.72
N LEU A 257 21.26 -18.53 9.18
CA LEU A 257 19.91 -18.46 9.74
C LEU A 257 19.77 -19.08 11.12
N GLN A 258 20.59 -20.08 11.48
CA GLN A 258 20.56 -20.69 12.80
C GLN A 258 20.82 -19.65 13.90
N ARG A 259 21.79 -18.75 13.68
CA ARG A 259 22.14 -17.71 14.66
C ARG A 259 21.22 -16.50 14.60
N VAL A 260 20.64 -16.20 13.43
CA VAL A 260 19.56 -15.21 13.27
C VAL A 260 18.36 -15.64 14.13
N LEU A 261 17.89 -16.88 13.99
CA LEU A 261 16.78 -17.42 14.76
C LEU A 261 17.10 -17.50 16.26
N ALA A 262 18.31 -17.92 16.64
CA ALA A 262 18.72 -17.93 18.05
C ALA A 262 18.75 -16.53 18.70
N THR A 263 18.90 -15.47 17.90
CA THR A 263 18.81 -14.08 18.40
C THR A 263 17.36 -13.72 18.71
N LEU A 264 16.40 -14.18 17.89
CA LEU A 264 14.98 -14.01 18.17
C LEU A 264 14.54 -14.87 19.36
N ASP A 265 14.99 -16.12 19.47
CA ASP A 265 14.63 -17.02 20.57
C ASP A 265 15.15 -16.53 21.94
N GLY A 266 16.34 -15.93 21.96
CA GLY A 266 16.96 -15.37 23.17
C GLY A 266 16.68 -13.89 23.43
N TRP A 267 15.67 -13.29 22.78
CA TRP A 267 15.51 -11.83 22.72
C TRP A 267 15.34 -11.17 24.10
N GLU A 268 14.70 -11.84 25.06
CA GLU A 268 14.48 -11.34 26.42
C GLU A 268 15.78 -11.13 27.21
N LYS A 269 16.82 -11.90 26.88
CA LYS A 269 18.13 -11.86 27.56
C LYS A 269 19.01 -10.70 27.06
N LEU A 270 18.60 -10.00 26.00
CA LEU A 270 19.33 -8.88 25.44
C LEU A 270 19.21 -7.63 26.32
N GLU A 271 20.20 -6.74 26.27
CA GLU A 271 20.13 -5.43 26.94
C GLU A 271 18.92 -4.61 26.44
N ARG A 272 18.14 -4.05 27.37
CA ARG A 272 16.90 -3.28 27.08
C ARG A 272 17.08 -2.21 26.00
N ARG A 273 18.18 -1.46 26.01
CA ARG A 273 18.50 -0.41 25.03
C ARG A 273 18.70 -0.92 23.59
N HIS A 274 18.89 -2.24 23.40
CA HIS A 274 19.16 -2.86 22.11
C HIS A 274 18.07 -3.84 21.66
N GLN A 275 17.22 -4.33 22.57
CA GLN A 275 16.17 -5.33 22.31
C GLN A 275 15.33 -5.02 21.06
N CYS A 276 14.63 -3.87 21.04
CA CYS A 276 13.73 -3.51 19.94
C CYS A 276 14.45 -3.44 18.57
N LYS A 277 15.62 -2.81 18.52
CA LYS A 277 16.42 -2.70 17.27
C LYS A 277 16.93 -4.07 16.78
N LEU A 278 17.31 -4.95 17.70
CA LEU A 278 17.76 -6.31 17.39
C LEU A 278 16.62 -7.17 16.87
N VAL A 279 15.47 -7.16 17.54
CA VAL A 279 14.27 -7.90 17.12
C VAL A 279 13.82 -7.44 15.74
N ARG A 280 13.71 -6.12 15.51
CA ARG A 280 13.32 -5.55 14.22
C ARG A 280 14.26 -5.98 13.08
N ALA A 281 15.57 -5.85 13.28
CA ALA A 281 16.55 -6.26 12.27
C ALA A 281 16.53 -7.78 12.01
N THR A 282 16.27 -8.58 13.05
CA THR A 282 16.14 -10.03 12.95
C THR A 282 14.90 -10.40 12.12
N LEU A 283 13.75 -9.81 12.44
CA LEU A 283 12.50 -10.06 11.74
C LEU A 283 12.53 -9.55 10.29
N ALA A 284 13.15 -8.40 10.02
CA ALA A 284 13.37 -7.91 8.67
C ALA A 284 14.20 -8.90 7.84
N THR A 285 15.30 -9.43 8.40
CA THR A 285 16.11 -10.46 7.77
C THR A 285 15.28 -11.72 7.45
N LEU A 286 14.48 -12.18 8.42
CA LEU A 286 13.61 -13.35 8.25
C LEU A 286 12.51 -13.11 7.21
N SER A 287 11.92 -11.91 7.16
CA SER A 287 10.91 -11.54 6.18
C SER A 287 11.44 -11.67 4.75
N HIS A 288 12.58 -11.06 4.45
CA HIS A 288 13.22 -11.15 3.14
C HIS A 288 13.59 -12.60 2.77
N VAL A 289 14.09 -13.36 3.75
CA VAL A 289 14.47 -14.77 3.55
C VAL A 289 13.25 -15.63 3.20
N CYS A 290 12.15 -15.43 3.92
CA CYS A 290 10.90 -16.17 3.76
C CYS A 290 10.11 -15.80 2.50
N ASP A 291 10.51 -14.78 1.74
CA ASP A 291 9.98 -14.55 0.39
C ASP A 291 10.43 -15.63 -0.60
N SER A 292 11.58 -16.24 -0.34
CA SER A 292 12.10 -17.36 -1.14
C SER A 292 11.62 -18.73 -0.63
N LYS A 293 11.29 -19.65 -1.54
CA LYS A 293 10.91 -21.04 -1.19
C LYS A 293 12.02 -21.76 -0.40
N HIS A 294 13.28 -21.54 -0.77
CA HIS A 294 14.44 -22.12 -0.10
C HIS A 294 14.62 -21.57 1.31
N GLY A 295 14.45 -20.25 1.49
CA GLY A 295 14.52 -19.61 2.80
C GLY A 295 13.42 -20.10 3.74
N ARG A 296 12.17 -20.18 3.27
CA ARG A 296 11.06 -20.78 4.06
C ARG A 296 11.37 -22.19 4.53
N LYS A 297 11.80 -23.07 3.63
CA LYS A 297 12.18 -24.45 3.98
C LYS A 297 13.30 -24.50 5.01
N CYS A 298 14.30 -23.62 4.88
CA CYS A 298 15.39 -23.54 5.83
C CYS A 298 14.92 -23.07 7.22
N VAL A 299 14.09 -22.01 7.29
CA VAL A 299 13.51 -21.53 8.55
C VAL A 299 12.68 -22.62 9.23
N VAL A 300 11.83 -23.33 8.48
CA VAL A 300 11.04 -24.46 9.00
C VAL A 300 11.95 -25.59 9.51
N SER A 301 13.00 -25.96 8.77
CA SER A 301 13.93 -27.01 9.19
C SER A 301 14.75 -26.68 10.44
N LEU A 302 14.80 -25.40 10.84
CA LEU A 302 15.53 -24.90 12.01
C LEU A 302 14.59 -24.57 13.19
N SER A 303 13.39 -25.16 13.22
CA SER A 303 12.36 -24.88 14.23
C SER A 303 11.98 -23.39 14.32
N GLY A 304 12.05 -22.69 13.19
CA GLY A 304 11.78 -21.25 13.15
C GLY A 304 10.31 -20.91 13.40
N VAL A 305 9.38 -21.82 13.08
CA VAL A 305 7.94 -21.62 13.28
C VAL A 305 7.62 -21.56 14.78
N GLU A 306 8.20 -22.46 15.57
CA GLU A 306 8.03 -22.55 17.02
C GLU A 306 8.69 -21.35 17.72
N ILE A 307 9.83 -20.89 17.23
CA ILE A 307 10.50 -19.67 17.74
C ILE A 307 9.63 -18.44 17.47
N LEU A 308 9.09 -18.30 16.25
CA LEU A 308 8.19 -17.19 15.90
C LEU A 308 6.92 -17.22 16.74
N GLN A 309 6.31 -18.39 16.92
CA GLN A 309 5.14 -18.56 17.78
C GLN A 309 5.43 -18.09 19.21
N ARG A 310 6.52 -18.56 19.82
CA ARG A 310 6.91 -18.17 21.18
C ARG A 310 7.09 -16.66 21.28
N PHE A 311 7.82 -16.05 20.33
CA PHE A 311 7.99 -14.60 20.29
C PHE A 311 6.65 -13.86 20.18
N ILE A 312 5.76 -14.29 19.29
CA ILE A 312 4.44 -13.68 19.09
C ILE A 312 3.63 -13.71 20.39
N GLN A 313 3.59 -14.87 21.07
CA GLN A 313 2.88 -15.06 22.34
C GLN A 313 3.48 -14.25 23.50
N THR A 314 4.80 -14.11 23.57
CA THR A 314 5.51 -13.40 24.65
C THR A 314 5.86 -11.94 24.31
N CYS A 315 5.50 -11.45 23.13
CA CYS A 315 5.85 -10.10 22.67
C CYS A 315 5.31 -9.05 23.66
N PRO A 316 6.05 -8.02 24.08
CA PRO A 316 5.54 -7.01 25.02
C PRO A 316 4.41 -6.18 24.43
N ALA A 317 3.46 -5.73 25.26
CA ALA A 317 2.37 -4.83 24.87
C ALA A 317 2.80 -3.33 24.77
N ASP A 318 4.07 -3.08 24.52
CA ASP A 318 4.66 -1.74 24.36
C ASP A 318 4.65 -1.36 22.87
N ARG A 319 4.23 -0.12 22.56
CA ARG A 319 4.04 0.41 21.20
C ARG A 319 5.26 0.15 20.29
N LYS A 320 6.47 0.24 20.84
CA LYS A 320 7.71 0.02 20.06
C LYS A 320 7.86 -1.40 19.48
N PHE A 321 7.03 -2.35 19.91
CA PHE A 321 7.03 -3.74 19.44
C PHE A 321 5.89 -4.08 18.48
N ASP A 322 4.96 -3.17 18.18
CA ASP A 322 3.80 -3.49 17.33
C ASP A 322 4.21 -3.91 15.92
N SER A 323 5.10 -3.14 15.29
CA SER A 323 5.66 -3.48 13.98
C SER A 323 6.43 -4.81 14.02
N SER A 324 7.10 -5.10 15.15
CA SER A 324 7.76 -6.39 15.34
C SER A 324 6.76 -7.55 15.48
N LEU A 325 5.64 -7.35 16.16
CA LEU A 325 4.57 -8.36 16.24
C LEU A 325 3.95 -8.62 14.85
N ALA A 326 3.62 -7.57 14.12
CA ALA A 326 3.08 -7.67 12.77
C ALA A 326 4.06 -8.38 11.82
N SER A 327 5.34 -7.98 11.85
CA SER A 327 6.41 -8.61 11.06
C SER A 327 6.59 -10.08 11.43
N ALA A 328 6.63 -10.43 12.72
CA ALA A 328 6.73 -11.82 13.16
C ALA A 328 5.53 -12.66 12.71
N THR A 329 4.32 -12.12 12.81
CA THR A 329 3.09 -12.77 12.33
C THR A 329 3.16 -13.01 10.82
N ASN A 330 3.62 -12.02 10.05
CA ASN A 330 3.81 -12.16 8.61
C ASN A 330 4.87 -13.22 8.25
N VAL A 331 5.99 -13.28 8.96
CA VAL A 331 7.02 -14.32 8.75
C VAL A 331 6.46 -15.69 9.10
N PHE A 332 5.71 -15.80 10.20
CA PHE A 332 5.02 -17.04 10.61
C PHE A 332 4.08 -17.53 9.50
N LEU A 333 3.19 -16.65 9.02
CA LEU A 333 2.24 -16.94 7.93
C LEU A 333 2.94 -17.31 6.60
N LYS A 334 4.15 -16.78 6.34
CA LYS A 334 4.96 -17.21 5.19
C LYS A 334 5.45 -18.65 5.35
N CYS A 335 5.72 -19.13 6.56
CA CYS A 335 6.37 -20.43 6.82
C CYS A 335 5.38 -21.61 6.98
N VAL A 336 4.17 -21.35 7.45
CA VAL A 336 3.12 -22.37 7.62
C VAL A 336 2.45 -22.75 6.30
N SER A 337 1.87 -23.95 6.23
CA SER A 337 1.05 -24.37 5.09
C SER A 337 -0.13 -23.43 4.92
N ARG A 338 -0.37 -22.99 3.69
CA ARG A 338 -1.47 -22.07 3.40
C ARG A 338 -2.76 -22.84 3.16
N GLY A 339 -3.85 -22.29 3.71
CA GLY A 339 -5.19 -22.78 3.44
C GLY A 339 -5.67 -22.32 2.07
N GLU A 340 -6.59 -23.08 1.48
CA GLU A 340 -7.42 -22.60 0.38
C GLU A 340 -8.64 -21.89 0.96
N LEU A 341 -9.20 -20.92 0.23
CA LEU A 341 -10.48 -20.34 0.64
C LEU A 341 -11.55 -21.45 0.65
N PRO A 342 -12.46 -21.48 1.62
CA PRO A 342 -13.48 -22.51 1.74
C PRO A 342 -14.64 -22.27 0.76
N VAL A 343 -14.33 -22.18 -0.54
CA VAL A 343 -15.25 -22.11 -1.68
C VAL A 343 -14.84 -23.15 -2.72
N THR A 344 -15.80 -23.65 -3.50
CA THR A 344 -15.55 -24.67 -4.52
C THR A 344 -14.69 -24.17 -5.69
N SER A 345 -14.69 -22.87 -5.94
CA SER A 345 -13.95 -22.20 -7.01
C SER A 345 -13.68 -20.75 -6.65
N VAL A 346 -12.47 -20.25 -6.93
CA VAL A 346 -12.14 -18.81 -6.75
C VAL A 346 -12.66 -17.91 -7.86
N ARG A 347 -13.22 -18.47 -8.95
CA ARG A 347 -13.97 -17.65 -9.92
C ARG A 347 -15.22 -17.09 -9.26
N GLY A 348 -15.66 -15.91 -9.69
CA GLY A 348 -16.96 -15.38 -9.30
C GLY A 348 -18.08 -16.40 -9.55
N ALA A 349 -19.14 -16.34 -8.74
CA ALA A 349 -20.27 -17.26 -8.82
C ALA A 349 -21.00 -17.24 -10.18
N PHE A 350 -20.75 -16.22 -11.01
CA PHE A 350 -21.32 -16.07 -12.35
C PHE A 350 -20.33 -15.37 -13.29
N THR A 351 -20.48 -15.62 -14.59
CA THR A 351 -19.61 -15.09 -15.68
C THR A 351 -20.45 -14.70 -16.89
N PHE A 352 -20.08 -13.64 -17.60
CA PHE A 352 -20.64 -13.34 -18.92
C PHE A 352 -20.05 -14.25 -19.98
N HIS A 353 -20.88 -14.63 -20.94
CA HIS A 353 -20.40 -15.15 -22.21
C HIS A 353 -20.13 -13.96 -23.14
N LEU A 354 -18.85 -13.64 -23.34
CA LEU A 354 -18.45 -12.59 -24.30
C LEU A 354 -18.78 -13.04 -25.73
N PRO A 355 -19.35 -12.18 -26.59
CA PRO A 355 -19.60 -12.49 -28.00
C PRO A 355 -18.32 -12.96 -28.69
N HIS A 356 -18.45 -13.97 -29.57
CA HIS A 356 -17.32 -14.64 -30.24
C HIS A 356 -16.37 -13.71 -31.01
N SER A 357 -16.78 -12.47 -31.34
CA SER A 357 -15.98 -11.46 -32.04
C SER A 357 -15.02 -10.65 -31.15
N LEU A 358 -15.07 -10.82 -29.82
CA LEU A 358 -14.14 -10.20 -28.85
C LEU A 358 -13.17 -11.20 -28.23
N LYS A 359 -13.17 -12.46 -28.71
CA LYS A 359 -11.97 -13.28 -28.55
C LYS A 359 -10.91 -12.60 -29.39
N GLU A 360 -9.77 -12.25 -28.78
CA GLU A 360 -8.53 -12.09 -29.52
C GLU A 360 -8.49 -13.19 -30.57
N GLU A 361 -8.49 -12.79 -31.84
CA GLU A 361 -8.26 -13.72 -32.91
C GLU A 361 -6.89 -14.34 -32.64
N SER A 362 -6.90 -15.56 -32.11
CA SER A 362 -5.83 -16.52 -32.32
C SER A 362 -5.81 -16.80 -33.82
N THR A 363 -5.22 -15.87 -34.58
CA THR A 363 -4.89 -16.04 -35.97
C THR A 363 -3.72 -17.01 -36.03
N ASP A 364 -4.07 -18.27 -36.20
CA ASP A 364 -3.22 -19.29 -36.75
C ASP A 364 -2.94 -18.94 -38.23
N THR A 365 -2.06 -17.98 -38.49
CA THR A 365 -1.37 -17.83 -39.80
C THR A 365 -0.07 -17.03 -39.66
N SER A 366 1.00 -17.63 -40.15
CA SER A 366 2.38 -17.13 -40.24
C SER A 366 2.54 -15.82 -41.04
N ASN A 367 2.90 -14.71 -40.38
CA ASN A 367 4.01 -13.79 -40.74
C ASN A 367 3.94 -12.48 -39.91
N PRO A 368 5.09 -11.84 -39.59
CA PRO A 368 5.15 -10.78 -38.60
C PRO A 368 4.85 -9.42 -39.22
N VAL A 369 3.77 -8.78 -38.78
CA VAL A 369 3.60 -7.34 -38.89
C VAL A 369 3.51 -6.79 -37.48
N THR A 370 4.50 -5.98 -37.13
CA THR A 370 4.56 -5.17 -35.92
C THR A 370 3.30 -4.31 -35.80
N VAL A 371 2.40 -4.71 -34.92
CA VAL A 371 1.32 -3.87 -34.40
C VAL A 371 1.62 -3.63 -32.93
N THR A 372 1.87 -2.37 -32.60
CA THR A 372 2.08 -1.84 -31.26
C THR A 372 0.84 -2.08 -30.39
N PRO A 373 0.97 -2.65 -29.19
CA PRO A 373 -0.16 -2.82 -28.26
C PRO A 373 -0.69 -1.45 -27.82
N GLY A 374 -1.97 -1.21 -28.08
CA GLY A 374 -2.72 -0.12 -27.48
C GLY A 374 -2.93 -0.39 -26.00
N LEU A 375 -2.08 0.24 -25.20
CA LEU A 375 -2.29 0.77 -23.85
C LEU A 375 -3.54 0.27 -23.12
N ASP A 376 -3.49 -0.98 -22.67
CA ASP A 376 -3.95 -1.29 -21.32
C ASP A 376 -3.10 -0.45 -20.39
N GLY A 377 -3.71 0.54 -19.76
CA GLY A 377 -3.09 1.29 -18.69
C GLY A 377 -2.66 0.31 -17.61
N ASP A 378 -1.38 -0.03 -17.64
CA ASP A 378 -0.63 -0.63 -16.55
C ASP A 378 -0.66 0.35 -15.38
N TYR A 379 -1.78 0.43 -14.68
CA TYR A 379 -1.78 0.80 -13.28
C TYR A 379 -1.10 -0.34 -12.54
N SER A 380 0.22 -0.36 -12.67
CA SER A 380 1.12 -1.09 -11.81
C SER A 380 0.90 -0.52 -10.41
N ASP A 381 0.05 -1.20 -9.65
CA ASP A 381 -0.02 -1.09 -8.19
C ASP A 381 1.24 -1.75 -7.58
N ASP A 382 2.41 -1.42 -8.15
CA ASP A 382 3.75 -1.76 -7.66
C ASP A 382 4.19 -0.68 -6.65
N ASP A 383 3.28 -0.25 -5.78
CA ASP A 383 3.67 0.30 -4.49
C ASP A 383 3.88 -0.87 -3.50
N ASP A 384 4.85 -1.74 -3.80
CA ASP A 384 5.52 -2.56 -2.80
C ASP A 384 6.60 -1.69 -2.11
N GLY A 385 6.16 -0.56 -1.57
CA GLY A 385 6.88 0.26 -0.60
C GLY A 385 6.71 -0.34 0.80
N ASP A 386 7.58 -1.29 1.16
CA ASP A 386 7.84 -1.61 2.57
C ASP A 386 8.50 -0.37 3.24
N ASP A 387 7.70 0.64 3.59
CA ASP A 387 8.11 1.78 4.42
C ASP A 387 7.58 1.58 5.86
N ASP A 388 8.30 0.75 6.61
CA ASP A 388 8.34 0.83 8.08
C ASP A 388 9.46 1.82 8.46
N ASP A 389 9.16 3.11 8.55
CA ASP A 389 9.99 4.10 9.26
C ASP A 389 9.10 4.98 10.15
N ASP A 390 8.58 4.38 11.23
CA ASP A 390 8.23 5.11 12.46
C ASP A 390 9.55 5.50 13.19
N ASP A 391 10.07 6.70 12.92
CA ASP A 391 11.03 7.36 13.82
C ASP A 391 10.35 8.61 14.39
N GLU A 392 9.70 8.43 15.55
CA GLU A 392 9.32 9.53 16.44
C GLU A 392 10.61 10.20 16.95
N GLY A 393 10.95 11.35 16.37
CA GLY A 393 11.95 12.29 16.86
C GLY A 393 11.29 13.64 17.07
N GLU A 394 11.23 14.04 18.34
CA GLU A 394 10.64 15.26 18.87
C GLU A 394 11.24 16.55 18.28
N ASP A 395 10.32 17.49 17.98
CA ASP A 395 10.35 18.94 18.20
C ASP A 395 11.55 19.79 17.74
N GLU A 396 11.29 20.71 16.81
CA GLU A 396 11.66 22.13 16.95
C GLU A 396 10.88 22.93 15.88
N GLY A 397 10.05 23.86 16.36
CA GLY A 397 9.27 24.77 15.52
C GLY A 397 10.13 25.81 14.81
N ASP A 398 9.62 26.29 13.68
CA ASP A 398 9.76 27.70 13.31
C ASP A 398 8.63 28.11 12.36
N ASP A 399 8.17 29.33 12.59
CA ASP A 399 7.01 29.99 12.02
C ASP A 399 7.10 30.27 10.51
N LEU A 400 5.92 30.23 9.88
CA LEU A 400 5.40 31.15 8.85
C LEU A 400 6.41 31.81 7.87
N ASP A 401 6.32 31.42 6.60
CA ASP A 401 6.28 32.42 5.52
C ASP A 401 5.31 31.99 4.41
N SER A 402 4.15 32.63 4.44
CA SER A 402 3.18 32.71 3.36
C SER A 402 3.67 33.62 2.24
N THR A 403 4.63 33.18 1.42
CA THR A 403 4.83 33.73 0.06
C THR A 403 5.66 32.78 -0.80
N ARG A 404 5.01 31.80 -1.46
CA ARG A 404 5.55 31.24 -2.70
C ARG A 404 4.59 31.48 -3.85
N SER A 405 5.01 32.44 -4.64
CA SER A 405 4.50 32.87 -5.92
C SER A 405 4.14 31.72 -6.86
N SER A 406 3.02 31.95 -7.55
CA SER A 406 2.51 31.46 -8.84
C SER A 406 3.54 31.22 -9.98
N ALA A 407 4.70 30.62 -9.72
CA ALA A 407 5.70 30.34 -10.74
C ALA A 407 6.44 29.04 -10.41
N ASP A 408 5.82 27.91 -10.74
CA ASP A 408 6.47 26.63 -11.10
C ASP A 408 5.43 25.57 -11.51
N LEU A 409 4.48 25.96 -12.38
CA LEU A 409 3.57 25.05 -13.10
C LEU A 409 3.96 24.89 -14.59
N HIS A 410 5.14 25.37 -14.98
CA HIS A 410 5.71 25.12 -16.30
C HIS A 410 6.65 23.91 -16.25
N GLY A 411 6.08 22.73 -16.48
CA GLY A 411 6.89 21.50 -16.58
C GLY A 411 6.11 20.19 -16.66
N ILE A 412 4.79 20.19 -16.47
CA ILE A 412 3.96 19.03 -16.84
C ILE A 412 3.42 19.31 -18.24
N ASP A 413 4.16 18.85 -19.23
CA ASP A 413 3.62 18.66 -20.55
C ASP A 413 2.55 17.55 -20.47
N LEU A 414 1.28 17.95 -20.39
CA LEU A 414 0.13 17.04 -20.45
C LEU A 414 -0.12 16.52 -21.88
N THR A 415 0.73 16.86 -22.85
CA THR A 415 0.71 16.23 -24.17
C THR A 415 1.65 15.03 -24.17
N THR A 416 1.18 13.91 -23.63
CA THR A 416 1.69 12.64 -24.15
C THR A 416 1.27 12.62 -25.61
N ASP A 417 2.22 12.76 -26.53
CA ASP A 417 2.03 12.62 -27.98
C ASP A 417 1.54 11.19 -28.28
N TYR A 418 0.25 10.96 -28.05
CA TYR A 418 -0.50 9.84 -28.57
C TYR A 418 -0.73 10.13 -30.04
N SER A 419 -0.01 9.43 -30.91
CA SER A 419 -0.33 9.41 -32.33
C SER A 419 -1.66 8.67 -32.53
N PHE A 420 -2.78 9.37 -32.41
CA PHE A 420 -4.04 8.88 -32.93
C PHE A 420 -3.87 8.75 -34.45
N GLU A 421 -4.08 7.55 -35.00
CA GLU A 421 -4.70 7.48 -36.31
C GLU A 421 -6.00 8.30 -36.18
N ARG A 422 -6.15 9.37 -36.97
CA ARG A 422 -7.37 10.18 -36.93
C ARG A 422 -8.55 9.21 -37.09
N PRO A 423 -9.51 9.17 -36.13
CA PRO A 423 -10.65 8.29 -36.23
C PRO A 423 -11.33 8.51 -37.59
N ARG A 424 -11.72 7.42 -38.25
CA ARG A 424 -12.24 7.51 -39.62
C ARG A 424 -13.50 8.37 -39.58
N MET A 425 -13.67 9.25 -40.56
CA MET A 425 -14.83 10.17 -40.58
C MET A 425 -16.17 9.40 -40.47
N GLU A 426 -16.22 8.20 -41.03
CA GLU A 426 -17.36 7.26 -40.93
C GLU A 426 -17.68 6.83 -39.49
N GLU A 427 -16.69 6.76 -38.60
CA GLU A 427 -16.88 6.42 -37.18
C GLU A 427 -17.36 7.64 -36.39
N LEU A 428 -16.81 8.83 -36.67
CA LEU A 428 -17.25 10.09 -36.06
C LEU A 428 -18.70 10.43 -36.42
N VAL A 429 -19.12 10.16 -37.67
CA VAL A 429 -20.51 10.37 -38.11
C VAL A 429 -21.51 9.53 -37.31
N LYS A 430 -21.10 8.35 -36.80
CA LYS A 430 -21.97 7.52 -35.94
C LYS A 430 -22.24 8.16 -34.58
N LEU A 431 -21.35 9.04 -34.11
CA LEU A 431 -21.49 9.74 -32.84
C LEU A 431 -22.28 11.05 -32.96
N ALA A 432 -22.44 11.59 -34.17
CA ALA A 432 -23.17 12.84 -34.43
C ALA A 432 -24.57 12.93 -33.76
N PRO A 433 -25.37 11.86 -33.66
CA PRO A 433 -26.66 11.89 -32.95
C PRO A 433 -26.57 12.22 -31.46
N LEU A 434 -25.40 12.04 -30.83
CA LEU A 434 -25.13 12.32 -29.41
C LEU A 434 -24.78 13.79 -29.12
N PHE A 435 -24.78 14.65 -30.15
CA PHE A 435 -24.46 16.07 -30.05
C PHE A 435 -25.63 16.95 -30.54
N PRO A 436 -26.77 16.96 -29.82
CA PRO A 436 -27.94 17.75 -30.20
C PRO A 436 -27.66 19.25 -30.32
N GLU A 437 -26.68 19.78 -29.59
CA GLU A 437 -26.22 21.17 -29.64
C GLU A 437 -25.78 21.62 -31.05
N TYR A 438 -25.25 20.70 -31.87
CA TYR A 438 -24.87 20.97 -33.26
C TYR A 438 -26.05 20.80 -34.24
N ASN A 439 -27.17 20.25 -33.76
CA ASN A 439 -28.39 19.99 -34.52
C ASN A 439 -29.54 20.93 -34.10
N GLY A 440 -29.21 22.15 -33.65
CA GLY A 440 -30.19 23.12 -33.18
C GLY A 440 -30.99 22.62 -31.97
N PHE A 441 -30.32 21.89 -31.07
CA PHE A 441 -30.89 21.27 -29.87
C PHE A 441 -32.00 20.24 -30.13
N ARG A 442 -32.09 19.73 -31.37
CA ARG A 442 -33.03 18.65 -31.72
C ARG A 442 -32.40 17.30 -31.43
N ILE A 443 -33.15 16.45 -30.72
CA ILE A 443 -32.75 15.07 -30.42
C ILE A 443 -33.31 14.16 -31.53
N PRO A 444 -32.46 13.49 -32.34
CA PRO A 444 -32.96 12.55 -33.34
C PRO A 444 -33.75 11.40 -32.73
N ALA A 445 -34.83 10.96 -33.40
CA ALA A 445 -35.61 9.80 -32.95
C ALA A 445 -34.76 8.51 -32.91
N SER A 446 -33.73 8.40 -33.74
CA SER A 446 -32.80 7.27 -33.77
C SER A 446 -31.89 7.17 -32.54
N THR A 447 -31.75 8.24 -31.76
CA THR A 447 -30.96 8.22 -30.50
C THR A 447 -31.75 7.67 -29.32
N ARG A 448 -33.07 7.51 -29.48
CA ARG A 448 -33.94 6.74 -28.58
C ARG A 448 -34.22 5.40 -29.27
N LEU A 449 -33.51 4.35 -28.88
CA LEU A 449 -33.80 3.01 -29.41
C LEU A 449 -35.22 2.62 -28.96
N ARG A 450 -36.04 2.14 -29.93
CA ARG A 450 -37.41 1.69 -29.69
C ARG A 450 -37.45 0.82 -28.44
N ASP A 451 -38.34 1.15 -27.50
CA ASP A 451 -38.72 0.24 -26.42
C ASP A 451 -38.89 -1.17 -27.00
N THR A 452 -38.25 -2.16 -26.39
CA THR A 452 -38.48 -3.55 -26.75
C THR A 452 -39.99 -3.82 -26.71
N PRO A 453 -40.59 -4.38 -27.78
CA PRO A 453 -42.00 -4.71 -27.74
C PRO A 453 -42.21 -5.77 -26.67
N VAL A 454 -42.91 -5.41 -25.59
CA VAL A 454 -43.58 -6.39 -24.74
C VAL A 454 -44.49 -7.21 -25.65
N PRO A 455 -44.47 -8.56 -25.61
CA PRO A 455 -45.39 -9.35 -26.41
C PRO A 455 -46.81 -8.93 -26.04
N ALA A 456 -47.54 -8.36 -27.01
CA ALA A 456 -48.95 -8.12 -26.85
C ALA A 456 -49.61 -9.46 -26.48
N SER A 457 -50.09 -9.56 -25.24
CA SER A 457 -51.01 -10.62 -24.86
C SER A 457 -52.18 -10.54 -25.83
N LYS A 458 -52.32 -11.54 -26.70
CA LYS A 458 -53.46 -11.65 -27.62
C LYS A 458 -54.73 -11.68 -26.77
N GLY A 459 -55.42 -10.54 -26.71
CA GLY A 459 -56.79 -10.47 -26.24
C GLY A 459 -57.66 -11.26 -27.20
N SER A 460 -58.23 -12.35 -26.69
CA SER A 460 -59.40 -12.98 -27.29
C SER A 460 -60.56 -11.98 -27.24
N ASN A 461 -61.15 -11.75 -28.41
CA ASN A 461 -62.28 -10.86 -28.64
C ASN A 461 -63.46 -11.23 -27.73
N GLY A 462 -63.86 -10.30 -26.86
CA GLY A 462 -65.07 -10.37 -26.04
C GLY A 462 -65.48 -8.96 -25.66
N GLY A 463 -66.42 -8.38 -26.41
CA GLY A 463 -66.85 -6.99 -26.24
C GLY A 463 -67.61 -6.74 -24.94
N GLY A 464 -67.47 -5.53 -24.42
CA GLY A 464 -68.36 -4.99 -23.39
C GLY A 464 -67.69 -4.01 -22.42
N GLY A 465 -67.78 -2.71 -22.72
CA GLY A 465 -67.98 -1.63 -21.75
C GLY A 465 -66.86 -1.26 -20.77
N GLY A 466 -66.45 0.01 -20.80
CA GLY A 466 -65.79 0.70 -19.68
C GLY A 466 -64.41 1.24 -20.00
N GLU A 467 -64.34 2.47 -20.50
CA GLU A 467 -63.13 3.28 -20.50
C GLU A 467 -62.72 3.57 -19.05
N SER A 468 -61.51 3.14 -18.67
CA SER A 468 -60.74 3.75 -17.57
C SER A 468 -59.25 3.76 -17.95
N GLY A 469 -58.92 4.57 -18.95
CA GLY A 469 -57.55 5.03 -19.18
C GLY A 469 -57.18 6.02 -18.08
N GLY A 470 -56.67 5.52 -16.96
CA GLY A 470 -56.14 6.34 -15.88
C GLY A 470 -54.85 7.02 -16.34
N SER A 471 -54.96 8.29 -16.69
CA SER A 471 -53.86 9.26 -16.59
C SER A 471 -53.33 9.20 -15.16
N TRP A 472 -52.06 8.81 -14.97
CA TRP A 472 -51.36 8.92 -13.70
C TRP A 472 -51.20 10.41 -13.36
N ARG A 473 -52.26 11.01 -12.83
CA ARG A 473 -52.21 12.35 -12.25
C ARG A 473 -51.57 12.24 -10.87
N SER A 474 -50.41 12.88 -10.73
CA SER A 474 -49.99 13.64 -9.54
C SER A 474 -50.42 13.02 -8.20
N GLY A 475 -49.74 11.96 -7.80
CA GLY A 475 -49.44 11.73 -6.38
C GLY A 475 -48.18 12.53 -6.05
N SER A 476 -48.16 13.23 -4.92
CA SER A 476 -47.09 14.09 -4.43
C SER A 476 -45.81 13.34 -3.99
N GLY A 477 -45.41 12.28 -4.69
CA GLY A 477 -44.19 11.52 -4.42
C GLY A 477 -43.02 12.06 -5.24
N GLY A 478 -41.89 12.35 -4.61
CA GLY A 478 -40.63 12.59 -5.31
C GLY A 478 -40.10 11.32 -5.96
N TRP A 479 -38.96 11.38 -6.64
CA TRP A 479 -38.28 10.21 -7.23
C TRP A 479 -37.83 9.14 -6.22
N GLU A 480 -37.90 9.46 -4.92
CA GLU A 480 -37.72 8.54 -3.79
C GLU A 480 -38.99 7.73 -3.50
N ASP A 481 -40.05 7.85 -4.32
CA ASP A 481 -41.26 7.03 -4.21
C ASP A 481 -40.93 5.54 -4.47
N PRO A 482 -41.22 4.64 -3.50
CA PRO A 482 -41.01 3.20 -3.64
C PRO A 482 -41.64 2.59 -4.90
N GLU A 483 -42.79 3.07 -5.34
CA GLU A 483 -43.47 2.53 -6.54
C GLU A 483 -42.69 2.86 -7.82
N VAL A 484 -42.09 4.06 -7.89
CA VAL A 484 -41.21 4.46 -9.00
C VAL A 484 -39.96 3.59 -9.00
N TYR A 485 -39.35 3.36 -7.82
CA TYR A 485 -38.19 2.48 -7.70
C TYR A 485 -38.52 1.05 -8.12
N LEU A 486 -39.64 0.48 -7.67
CA LEU A 486 -40.07 -0.87 -8.06
C LEU A 486 -40.30 -0.96 -9.56
N HIS A 487 -40.95 0.04 -10.15
CA HIS A 487 -41.15 0.11 -11.60
C HIS A 487 -39.81 0.12 -12.35
N MET A 488 -38.86 0.98 -11.95
CA MET A 488 -37.52 1.02 -12.56
C MET A 488 -36.76 -0.29 -12.36
N SER A 489 -36.85 -0.92 -11.18
CA SER A 489 -36.17 -2.20 -10.89
C SER A 489 -36.63 -3.31 -11.83
N SER A 490 -37.90 -3.30 -12.25
CA SER A 490 -38.44 -4.29 -13.20
C SER A 490 -37.88 -4.15 -14.62
N ARG A 491 -37.23 -3.02 -14.91
CA ARG A 491 -36.55 -2.72 -16.19
C ARG A 491 -35.03 -2.94 -16.13
N THR A 492 -34.47 -3.13 -14.94
CA THR A 492 -33.05 -3.43 -14.76
C THR A 492 -32.78 -4.90 -15.05
N HIS A 493 -31.87 -5.18 -15.99
CA HIS A 493 -31.49 -6.54 -16.36
C HIS A 493 -30.29 -7.02 -15.53
N SER A 494 -30.35 -8.26 -15.04
CA SER A 494 -29.28 -8.89 -14.25
C SER A 494 -28.98 -10.32 -14.74
N LEU A 495 -27.75 -10.78 -14.52
CA LEU A 495 -27.32 -12.17 -14.80
C LEU A 495 -27.89 -13.16 -13.79
N VAL A 496 -28.01 -12.72 -12.54
CA VAL A 496 -28.53 -13.53 -11.44
C VAL A 496 -29.92 -13.05 -11.10
N ARG A 497 -30.78 -14.00 -10.77
CA ARG A 497 -32.11 -13.69 -10.29
C ARG A 497 -32.02 -13.07 -8.90
N PHE A 498 -32.47 -11.83 -8.77
CA PHE A 498 -32.69 -11.23 -7.46
C PHE A 498 -33.95 -11.81 -6.83
N VAL A 499 -33.93 -11.95 -5.50
CA VAL A 499 -35.06 -12.48 -4.72
C VAL A 499 -35.89 -11.37 -4.09
N LYS A 500 -35.34 -10.14 -4.04
CA LYS A 500 -35.95 -8.96 -3.45
C LYS A 500 -35.31 -7.67 -3.95
N VAL A 501 -35.96 -6.54 -3.65
CA VAL A 501 -35.30 -5.22 -3.59
C VAL A 501 -34.77 -5.02 -2.16
N ALA A 502 -33.56 -4.48 -2.01
CA ALA A 502 -33.04 -4.14 -0.69
C ALA A 502 -33.83 -2.97 -0.08
N TYR A 503 -34.22 -3.10 1.19
CA TYR A 503 -35.08 -2.11 1.85
C TYR A 503 -34.48 -0.68 1.85
N PRO A 504 -33.17 -0.47 2.12
CA PRO A 504 -32.58 0.86 2.09
C PRO A 504 -32.72 1.54 0.73
N ASP A 505 -32.58 0.78 -0.35
CA ASP A 505 -32.72 1.30 -1.71
C ASP A 505 -34.18 1.65 -2.04
N LEU A 506 -35.13 0.80 -1.61
CA LEU A 506 -36.57 1.02 -1.80
C LEU A 506 -37.07 2.30 -1.13
N VAL A 507 -36.57 2.63 0.07
CA VAL A 507 -36.96 3.83 0.82
C VAL A 507 -36.07 5.04 0.54
N GLY A 508 -35.17 4.94 -0.44
CA GLY A 508 -34.31 6.05 -0.85
C GLY A 508 -33.26 6.47 0.19
N ALA A 509 -32.83 5.56 1.08
CA ALA A 509 -31.97 5.85 2.22
C ALA A 509 -30.70 6.65 1.87
N ARG A 510 -30.37 7.64 2.71
CA ARG A 510 -29.19 8.51 2.60
C ARG A 510 -28.30 8.38 3.85
N GLY A 511 -27.06 8.85 3.72
CA GLY A 511 -26.16 9.03 4.87
C GLY A 511 -26.41 10.36 5.60
N PRO A 512 -25.75 10.58 6.75
CA PRO A 512 -25.82 11.84 7.48
C PRO A 512 -25.25 13.00 6.67
N THR A 513 -25.77 14.21 6.91
CA THR A 513 -25.34 15.44 6.24
C THR A 513 -24.21 16.19 6.96
N HIS A 514 -23.83 15.75 8.16
CA HIS A 514 -22.75 16.34 8.95
C HIS A 514 -21.45 15.54 8.78
N LEU A 515 -20.32 16.18 9.04
CA LEU A 515 -19.02 15.51 9.03
C LEU A 515 -18.89 14.56 10.22
N GLU A 516 -18.50 13.32 9.93
CA GLU A 516 -18.25 12.29 10.93
C GLU A 516 -16.75 12.20 11.24
N GLN A 517 -16.38 11.95 12.50
CA GLN A 517 -14.99 11.76 12.90
C GLN A 517 -14.46 10.41 12.44
N LEU A 518 -13.20 10.37 11.99
CA LEU A 518 -12.50 9.12 11.67
C LEU A 518 -12.36 8.23 12.91
N TYR A 519 -12.52 6.92 12.73
CA TYR A 519 -12.36 5.94 13.80
C TYR A 519 -10.90 5.85 14.24
N GLU A 520 -10.65 5.96 15.53
CA GLU A 520 -9.32 5.77 16.10
C GLU A 520 -9.02 4.28 16.26
N LYS A 521 -7.97 3.82 15.58
CA LYS A 521 -7.56 2.42 15.58
C LYS A 521 -6.94 2.03 16.93
N ASP A 522 -7.58 1.10 17.64
CA ASP A 522 -7.01 0.57 18.89
C ASP A 522 -5.89 -0.44 18.62
N ARG A 523 -4.67 -0.10 19.06
CA ARG A 523 -3.48 -0.97 19.03
C ARG A 523 -3.74 -2.32 19.70
N LYS A 524 -4.48 -2.36 20.81
CA LYS A 524 -4.74 -3.59 21.57
C LYS A 524 -5.56 -4.58 20.75
N VAL A 525 -6.50 -4.07 19.97
CA VAL A 525 -7.30 -4.88 19.04
C VAL A 525 -6.42 -5.49 17.97
N CYS A 526 -5.59 -4.69 17.30
CA CYS A 526 -4.70 -5.17 16.24
C CYS A 526 -3.77 -6.28 16.75
N ARG A 527 -3.23 -6.07 17.95
CA ARG A 527 -2.43 -7.06 18.65
C ARG A 527 -3.21 -8.34 18.95
N SER A 528 -4.43 -8.23 19.49
CA SER A 528 -5.29 -9.38 19.77
C SER A 528 -5.62 -10.18 18.50
N LYS A 529 -5.93 -9.49 17.39
CA LYS A 529 -6.23 -10.13 16.09
C LYS A 529 -5.00 -10.81 15.46
N ALA A 530 -3.81 -10.24 15.61
CA ALA A 530 -2.56 -10.88 15.20
C ALA A 530 -2.32 -12.20 15.95
N LEU A 531 -2.52 -12.20 17.28
CA LEU A 531 -2.44 -13.41 18.10
C LEU A 531 -3.48 -14.46 17.70
N GLY A 532 -4.74 -14.05 17.58
CA GLY A 532 -5.85 -14.94 17.17
C GLY A 532 -5.66 -15.55 15.77
N THR A 533 -5.02 -14.82 14.84
CA THR A 533 -4.68 -15.35 13.51
C THR A 533 -3.69 -16.51 13.60
N VAL A 534 -2.69 -16.41 14.48
CA VAL A 534 -1.71 -17.47 14.70
C VAL A 534 -2.35 -18.67 15.39
N GLU A 535 -3.17 -18.43 16.41
CA GLU A 535 -3.92 -19.49 17.11
C GLU A 535 -4.84 -20.25 16.15
N ARG A 536 -5.55 -19.56 15.25
CA ARG A 536 -6.43 -20.19 14.26
C ARG A 536 -5.70 -21.14 13.32
N VAL A 537 -4.46 -20.82 12.95
CA VAL A 537 -3.64 -21.68 12.09
C VAL A 537 -3.11 -22.90 12.84
N LEU A 538 -2.81 -22.75 14.13
CA LEU A 538 -2.23 -23.82 14.94
C LEU A 538 -3.27 -24.78 15.50
N HIS A 539 -4.48 -24.29 15.77
CA HIS A 539 -5.55 -25.02 16.44
C HIS A 539 -6.89 -24.89 15.67
N PRO A 540 -6.94 -25.28 14.38
CA PRO A 540 -8.17 -25.17 13.60
C PRO A 540 -9.34 -25.96 14.22
N GLU A 541 -9.06 -27.04 14.96
CA GLU A 541 -10.05 -27.88 15.64
C GLU A 541 -10.87 -27.17 16.73
N VAL A 542 -10.42 -26.00 17.20
CA VAL A 542 -11.10 -25.21 18.24
C VAL A 542 -12.24 -24.38 17.65
N TYR A 543 -12.24 -24.14 16.34
CA TYR A 543 -13.19 -23.26 15.68
C TYR A 543 -14.39 -24.04 15.13
N LEU A 544 -15.55 -23.41 15.14
CA LEU A 544 -16.73 -23.93 14.47
C LEU A 544 -16.55 -23.75 12.95
N GLU A 545 -16.96 -24.73 12.15
CA GLU A 545 -16.95 -24.61 10.68
C GLU A 545 -18.36 -24.83 10.11
N ARG A 546 -19.34 -24.07 10.63
CA ARG A 546 -20.73 -24.15 10.17
C ARG A 546 -20.98 -23.15 9.05
N VAL A 547 -21.24 -23.63 7.84
CA VAL A 547 -21.71 -22.78 6.73
C VAL A 547 -23.15 -22.36 7.00
N VAL A 548 -23.38 -21.04 7.09
CA VAL A 548 -24.71 -20.47 7.39
C VAL A 548 -25.32 -19.70 6.21
N TYR A 549 -24.51 -19.42 5.19
CA TYR A 549 -24.96 -18.86 3.90
C TYR A 549 -24.01 -19.30 2.79
N ASP A 550 -24.55 -19.72 1.65
CA ASP A 550 -23.79 -20.18 0.50
C ASP A 550 -24.52 -19.81 -0.80
N LEU A 551 -24.05 -18.75 -1.46
CA LEU A 551 -24.61 -18.28 -2.72
C LEU A 551 -24.47 -19.32 -3.84
N ASP A 552 -23.37 -20.07 -3.88
CA ASP A 552 -23.13 -21.08 -4.93
C ASP A 552 -24.19 -22.19 -4.82
N TYR A 553 -24.51 -22.62 -3.60
CA TYR A 553 -25.58 -23.59 -3.34
C TYR A 553 -26.96 -23.03 -3.70
N LEU A 554 -27.26 -21.79 -3.30
CA LEU A 554 -28.55 -21.16 -3.57
C LEU A 554 -28.81 -21.03 -5.07
N LEU A 555 -27.81 -20.62 -5.86
CA LEU A 555 -27.91 -20.53 -7.32
C LEU A 555 -28.02 -21.91 -7.97
N ALA A 556 -27.29 -22.92 -7.49
CA ALA A 556 -27.40 -24.28 -8.03
C ALA A 556 -28.77 -24.93 -7.75
N SER A 557 -29.38 -24.61 -6.61
CA SER A 557 -30.69 -25.13 -6.19
C SER A 557 -31.88 -24.43 -6.85
N ASP A 558 -31.69 -23.23 -7.41
CA ASP A 558 -32.72 -22.53 -8.14
C ASP A 558 -32.77 -23.07 -9.58
N ASP A 559 -33.73 -23.98 -9.85
CA ASP A 559 -33.96 -24.63 -11.15
C ASP A 559 -34.16 -23.62 -12.31
N SER A 560 -34.34 -22.33 -12.02
CA SER A 560 -34.62 -21.27 -12.99
C SER A 560 -33.43 -20.83 -13.87
N HIS A 561 -32.19 -21.21 -13.55
CA HIS A 561 -31.03 -20.94 -14.43
C HIS A 561 -31.07 -21.68 -15.77
N LYS A 562 -31.99 -22.66 -15.94
CA LYS A 562 -32.15 -23.41 -17.20
C LYS A 562 -33.14 -22.77 -18.18
N THR A 563 -33.88 -21.73 -17.79
CA THR A 563 -34.90 -21.10 -18.65
C THR A 563 -34.63 -19.62 -18.84
N THR A 564 -33.97 -19.26 -19.93
CA THR A 564 -33.67 -17.88 -20.36
C THR A 564 -34.91 -17.04 -20.73
N HIS A 565 -36.13 -17.55 -20.53
CA HIS A 565 -37.38 -16.95 -20.98
C HIS A 565 -38.54 -17.02 -19.98
N ALA A 566 -38.31 -17.41 -18.71
CA ALA A 566 -39.36 -17.28 -17.69
C ALA A 566 -39.49 -15.81 -17.26
N PRO A 567 -40.70 -15.21 -17.25
CA PRO A 567 -40.87 -13.84 -16.80
C PRO A 567 -40.42 -13.73 -15.34
N GLN A 568 -39.50 -12.80 -15.06
CA GLN A 568 -39.12 -12.49 -13.69
C GLN A 568 -40.38 -12.05 -12.94
N ARG A 569 -40.67 -12.71 -11.81
CA ARG A 569 -41.70 -12.19 -10.89
C ARG A 569 -41.26 -10.79 -10.47
N PRO A 570 -42.18 -9.81 -10.39
CA PRO A 570 -41.85 -8.48 -9.89
C PRO A 570 -41.13 -8.61 -8.53
N LEU A 571 -39.99 -7.93 -8.40
CA LEU A 571 -39.29 -7.86 -7.13
C LEU A 571 -40.16 -7.11 -6.13
N SER A 572 -40.00 -7.44 -4.86
CA SER A 572 -40.67 -6.78 -3.74
C SER A 572 -39.76 -6.82 -2.52
N ASN A 573 -40.20 -6.20 -1.42
CA ASN A 573 -39.53 -6.29 -0.13
C ASN A 573 -40.56 -6.66 0.96
N LEU A 574 -40.16 -7.50 1.93
CA LEU A 574 -41.01 -7.97 3.03
C LEU A 574 -40.38 -7.75 4.41
N ASP A 575 -39.35 -6.91 4.51
CA ASP A 575 -38.47 -6.84 5.69
C ASP A 575 -39.17 -6.29 6.90
N GLU A 576 -40.06 -5.29 6.72
CA GLU A 576 -40.90 -4.77 7.80
C GLU A 576 -41.74 -5.87 8.46
N LYS A 577 -42.17 -6.87 7.68
CA LYS A 577 -42.93 -8.02 8.19
C LYS A 577 -42.04 -9.02 8.92
N GLN A 578 -40.73 -8.95 8.76
CA GLN A 578 -39.74 -9.82 9.41
C GLN A 578 -39.18 -9.20 10.69
N VAL A 579 -39.17 -7.87 10.82
CA VAL A 579 -38.74 -7.18 12.04
C VAL A 579 -39.49 -7.72 13.27
N GLY A 580 -38.73 -8.09 14.30
CA GLY A 580 -39.23 -8.67 15.55
C GLY A 580 -39.51 -10.18 15.49
N LYS A 581 -39.33 -10.84 14.34
CA LYS A 581 -39.50 -12.30 14.20
C LYS A 581 -38.16 -13.01 14.27
N THR A 582 -38.10 -14.04 15.12
CA THR A 582 -36.94 -14.93 15.20
C THR A 582 -37.13 -16.16 14.32
N ASP A 583 -36.05 -16.61 13.71
CA ASP A 583 -35.99 -17.95 13.13
C ASP A 583 -35.57 -18.95 14.20
N ALA A 584 -36.56 -19.52 14.90
CA ALA A 584 -36.34 -20.47 15.98
C ALA A 584 -35.69 -21.78 15.52
N ALA A 585 -35.61 -22.03 14.21
CA ALA A 585 -34.94 -23.23 13.68
C ALA A 585 -33.41 -23.11 13.72
N VAL A 586 -32.86 -21.89 13.84
CA VAL A 586 -31.43 -21.63 13.78
C VAL A 586 -30.93 -20.79 14.96
N THR A 587 -29.67 -21.03 15.34
CA THR A 587 -29.00 -20.33 16.45
C THR A 587 -27.94 -19.32 15.97
N HIS A 588 -27.97 -18.98 14.69
CA HIS A 588 -27.03 -18.08 14.04
C HIS A 588 -27.76 -16.93 13.36
N LEU A 589 -26.99 -15.93 12.93
CA LEU A 589 -27.46 -14.88 12.06
C LEU A 589 -27.87 -15.45 10.70
N ASN A 590 -28.88 -14.85 10.10
CA ASN A 590 -29.29 -15.11 8.71
C ASN A 590 -28.68 -14.04 7.79
N PHE A 591 -28.39 -14.42 6.54
CA PHE A 591 -27.75 -13.54 5.55
C PHE A 591 -28.44 -13.63 4.20
N GLU A 592 -28.47 -12.53 3.46
CA GLU A 592 -28.95 -12.48 2.07
C GLU A 592 -28.17 -11.43 1.27
N SER A 593 -27.91 -11.70 -0.01
CA SER A 593 -27.24 -10.77 -0.91
C SER A 593 -27.73 -10.83 -2.36
N ARG A 594 -28.79 -11.57 -2.66
CA ARG A 594 -29.40 -11.70 -3.99
C ARG A 594 -30.37 -10.54 -4.25
N PHE A 595 -29.83 -9.34 -4.24
CA PHE A 595 -30.48 -8.08 -4.60
C PHE A 595 -29.46 -7.18 -5.31
N GLU A 596 -29.93 -6.11 -5.95
CA GLU A 596 -29.06 -5.21 -6.71
C GLU A 596 -27.93 -4.63 -5.84
N SER A 597 -26.72 -4.59 -6.37
CA SER A 597 -25.49 -4.19 -5.67
C SER A 597 -25.08 -5.09 -4.50
N GLY A 598 -25.83 -6.15 -4.19
CA GLY A 598 -25.51 -7.11 -3.13
C GLY A 598 -24.23 -7.89 -3.44
N ASN A 599 -23.33 -7.98 -2.47
CA ASN A 599 -22.11 -8.78 -2.56
C ASN A 599 -21.77 -9.48 -1.24
N LEU A 600 -22.10 -10.77 -1.21
CA LEU A 600 -21.64 -11.75 -0.24
C LEU A 600 -21.76 -13.13 -0.91
N ARG A 601 -20.72 -13.96 -0.82
CA ARG A 601 -20.73 -15.28 -1.45
C ARG A 601 -20.96 -16.41 -0.47
N ARG A 602 -20.27 -16.36 0.67
CA ARG A 602 -20.33 -17.42 1.68
C ARG A 602 -20.11 -16.85 3.06
N VAL A 603 -20.78 -17.44 4.04
CA VAL A 603 -20.57 -17.16 5.46
C VAL A 603 -20.36 -18.45 6.22
N ILE A 604 -19.28 -18.48 7.00
CA ILE A 604 -18.93 -19.56 7.91
C ILE A 604 -18.93 -19.00 9.32
N GLN A 605 -19.73 -19.60 10.18
CA GLN A 605 -19.72 -19.26 11.60
C GLN A 605 -18.53 -19.95 12.26
N ALA A 606 -17.53 -19.15 12.66
CA ALA A 606 -16.26 -19.56 13.26
C ALA A 606 -16.35 -19.77 14.79
N SER A 607 -17.31 -19.11 15.44
CA SER A 607 -17.64 -19.25 16.86
C SER A 607 -19.10 -18.81 17.08
N THR A 608 -19.63 -18.89 18.31
CA THR A 608 -21.03 -18.57 18.63
C THR A 608 -21.51 -17.25 17.99
N ARG A 609 -20.66 -16.22 17.92
CA ARG A 609 -20.98 -14.90 17.35
C ARG A 609 -19.86 -14.33 16.46
N GLU A 610 -19.03 -15.18 15.89
CA GLU A 610 -17.96 -14.80 14.96
C GLU A 610 -18.19 -15.44 13.60
N TYR A 611 -18.10 -14.66 12.54
CA TYR A 611 -18.42 -15.06 11.18
C TYR A 611 -17.29 -14.69 10.22
N ASP A 612 -16.77 -15.68 9.51
CA ASP A 612 -15.85 -15.52 8.39
C ASP A 612 -16.68 -15.38 7.09
N LEU A 613 -16.53 -14.24 6.43
CA LEU A 613 -17.27 -13.80 5.26
C LEU A 613 -16.36 -13.85 4.03
N ILE A 614 -16.90 -14.35 2.92
CA ILE A 614 -16.21 -14.39 1.63
C ILE A 614 -17.01 -13.58 0.63
N LEU A 615 -16.38 -12.58 0.04
CA LEU A 615 -16.97 -11.77 -1.02
C LEU A 615 -16.93 -12.50 -2.35
N ASN A 616 -17.88 -12.19 -3.23
CA ASN A 616 -17.89 -12.70 -4.58
C ASN A 616 -16.96 -11.83 -5.46
N ALA A 617 -16.02 -12.45 -6.17
CA ALA A 617 -15.11 -11.76 -7.09
C ALA A 617 -15.87 -11.00 -8.19
N ASP A 618 -15.21 -10.03 -8.81
CA ASP A 618 -15.72 -9.33 -9.99
C ASP A 618 -16.13 -10.30 -11.10
N VAL A 619 -17.13 -9.91 -11.90
CA VAL A 619 -17.63 -10.77 -12.98
C VAL A 619 -16.50 -11.03 -13.98
N ASN A 620 -16.37 -12.28 -14.43
CA ASN A 620 -15.26 -12.76 -15.28
C ASN A 620 -13.87 -12.66 -14.64
N SER A 621 -13.78 -12.37 -13.34
CA SER A 621 -12.53 -12.28 -12.59
C SER A 621 -12.41 -13.41 -11.56
N ARG A 622 -11.20 -13.54 -11.02
CA ARG A 622 -10.84 -14.34 -9.83
C ARG A 622 -10.27 -13.48 -8.71
N HIS A 623 -10.27 -12.19 -8.94
CA HIS A 623 -9.58 -11.14 -8.22
C HIS A 623 -10.53 -9.97 -8.03
N HIS A 624 -10.07 -8.96 -7.31
CA HIS A 624 -10.83 -7.77 -6.94
C HIS A 624 -11.98 -8.11 -5.97
N HIS A 625 -11.70 -7.87 -4.69
CA HIS A 625 -12.62 -8.12 -3.59
C HIS A 625 -12.47 -6.94 -2.61
N GLN A 626 -13.49 -6.08 -2.55
CA GLN A 626 -13.50 -4.94 -1.63
C GLN A 626 -14.92 -4.51 -1.29
N TRP A 627 -15.79 -4.38 -2.30
CA TRP A 627 -17.19 -4.03 -2.09
C TRP A 627 -17.96 -5.16 -1.38
N PHE A 628 -18.69 -4.81 -0.34
CA PHE A 628 -19.68 -5.69 0.29
C PHE A 628 -20.97 -4.92 0.52
N TYR A 629 -22.08 -5.60 0.34
CA TYR A 629 -23.42 -5.12 0.67
C TYR A 629 -24.31 -6.34 0.89
N PHE A 630 -24.79 -6.54 2.10
CA PHE A 630 -25.59 -7.72 2.45
C PHE A 630 -26.55 -7.41 3.59
N GLU A 631 -27.62 -8.19 3.64
CA GLU A 631 -28.59 -8.20 4.73
C GLU A 631 -28.14 -9.16 5.82
N VAL A 632 -28.45 -8.82 7.07
CA VAL A 632 -28.29 -9.64 8.26
C VAL A 632 -29.61 -9.59 9.05
N SER A 633 -30.07 -10.73 9.56
CA SER A 633 -31.22 -10.81 10.46
C SER A 633 -31.01 -11.87 11.56
N ASN A 634 -32.00 -12.05 12.44
CA ASN A 634 -31.98 -13.00 13.56
C ASN A 634 -30.90 -12.69 14.63
N MET A 635 -30.52 -11.43 14.79
CA MET A 635 -29.59 -10.98 15.84
C MET A 635 -30.29 -10.77 17.18
N GLN A 636 -29.46 -10.78 18.23
CA GLN A 636 -29.80 -10.27 19.56
C GLN A 636 -29.23 -8.86 19.74
N ALA A 637 -29.99 -7.96 20.35
CA ALA A 637 -29.58 -6.61 20.67
C ALA A 637 -28.45 -6.59 21.71
N ALA A 638 -27.75 -5.45 21.78
CA ALA A 638 -26.73 -5.16 22.79
C ALA A 638 -25.63 -6.23 22.90
N THR A 639 -25.46 -7.02 21.84
CA THR A 639 -24.62 -8.18 21.78
C THR A 639 -23.56 -7.99 20.69
N PRO A 640 -22.27 -8.25 20.98
CA PRO A 640 -21.21 -8.13 19.99
C PRO A 640 -21.21 -9.31 19.01
N TYR A 641 -21.14 -8.99 17.72
CA TYR A 641 -20.93 -9.92 16.62
C TYR A 641 -19.68 -9.53 15.84
N VAL A 642 -18.78 -10.48 15.60
CA VAL A 642 -17.52 -10.25 14.88
C VAL A 642 -17.67 -10.71 13.44
N PHE A 643 -17.38 -9.83 12.49
CA PHE A 643 -17.36 -10.13 11.05
C PHE A 643 -15.93 -10.05 10.55
N ASN A 644 -15.46 -11.11 9.90
CA ASN A 644 -14.14 -11.21 9.29
C ASN A 644 -14.29 -11.40 7.78
N ILE A 645 -14.05 -10.38 6.97
CA ILE A 645 -14.00 -10.55 5.50
C ILE A 645 -12.63 -11.08 5.12
N ILE A 646 -12.51 -12.36 4.74
CA ILE A 646 -11.22 -13.09 4.70
C ILE A 646 -10.53 -13.13 3.33
N ASN A 647 -11.15 -12.61 2.26
CA ASN A 647 -10.61 -12.68 0.90
C ASN A 647 -10.22 -11.33 0.30
N ASN A 648 -9.86 -10.34 1.12
CA ASN A 648 -9.34 -9.07 0.60
C ASN A 648 -7.95 -9.24 -0.01
N GLU A 649 -7.64 -8.49 -1.07
CA GLU A 649 -6.41 -8.69 -1.84
C GLU A 649 -5.34 -7.63 -1.63
N LYS A 650 -5.74 -6.41 -1.26
CA LYS A 650 -4.84 -5.26 -1.14
C LYS A 650 -4.00 -5.37 0.13
N PRO A 651 -2.71 -4.98 0.10
CA PRO A 651 -1.86 -5.01 1.31
C PRO A 651 -2.30 -4.01 2.38
N ASN A 652 -2.99 -2.94 1.97
CA ASN A 652 -3.52 -1.90 2.84
C ASN A 652 -5.00 -1.62 2.56
N SER A 653 -5.66 -0.90 3.47
CA SER A 653 -7.09 -0.59 3.39
C SER A 653 -7.43 0.69 4.17
N GLU A 654 -8.43 1.43 3.73
CA GLU A 654 -9.01 2.60 4.43
C GLU A 654 -9.49 2.26 5.86
N PHE A 655 -9.78 0.99 6.15
CA PHE A 655 -10.05 0.54 7.52
C PHE A 655 -8.86 0.77 8.47
N ASN A 656 -7.63 0.82 7.95
CA ASN A 656 -6.45 1.19 8.75
C ASN A 656 -6.36 2.69 9.05
N PHE A 657 -7.11 3.52 8.32
CA PHE A 657 -7.11 4.98 8.40
C PHE A 657 -8.42 5.57 8.97
N GLY A 658 -9.22 4.72 9.63
CA GLY A 658 -10.39 5.15 10.38
C GLY A 658 -11.72 5.06 9.63
N MET A 659 -11.76 4.47 8.44
CA MET A 659 -13.02 4.12 7.78
C MET A 659 -13.82 3.11 8.63
N LYS A 660 -15.13 3.28 8.66
CA LYS A 660 -16.08 2.35 9.28
C LYS A 660 -17.06 1.80 8.23
N PRO A 661 -17.51 0.53 8.36
CA PRO A 661 -18.65 0.05 7.58
C PRO A 661 -19.89 0.88 7.89
N VAL A 662 -20.89 0.84 7.01
CA VAL A 662 -22.20 1.48 7.24
C VAL A 662 -23.26 0.42 7.50
N MET A 663 -24.22 0.78 8.36
CA MET A 663 -25.38 -0.05 8.70
C MET A 663 -26.67 0.70 8.45
N PHE A 664 -27.68 0.00 7.97
CA PHE A 664 -29.06 0.47 7.93
C PHE A 664 -29.95 -0.48 8.72
N SER A 665 -30.78 0.05 9.63
CA SER A 665 -31.74 -0.73 10.43
C SER A 665 -33.15 -0.52 9.90
N VAL A 666 -33.82 -1.61 9.49
CA VAL A 666 -35.22 -1.54 9.05
C VAL A 666 -36.12 -1.16 10.22
N ARG A 667 -35.86 -1.66 11.44
CA ARG A 667 -36.57 -1.24 12.65
C ARG A 667 -36.53 0.28 12.87
N LYS A 668 -35.34 0.89 12.82
CA LYS A 668 -35.21 2.35 12.95
C LYS A 668 -35.93 3.10 11.83
N ALA A 669 -35.89 2.57 10.61
CA ALA A 669 -36.61 3.17 9.48
C ALA A 669 -38.12 3.19 9.70
N MET A 670 -38.69 2.09 10.19
CA MET A 670 -40.11 2.02 10.58
C MET A 670 -40.48 3.01 11.71
N GLU A 671 -39.50 3.40 12.52
CA GLU A 671 -39.64 4.41 13.60
C GLU A 671 -39.37 5.85 13.11
N GLY A 672 -39.17 6.05 11.80
CA GLY A 672 -38.94 7.37 11.20
C GLY A 672 -37.48 7.84 11.22
N GLN A 673 -36.53 6.95 11.55
CA GLN A 673 -35.09 7.23 11.65
C GLN A 673 -34.28 6.45 10.59
N GLY A 674 -34.84 6.28 9.40
CA GLY A 674 -34.24 5.48 8.32
C GLY A 674 -33.08 6.18 7.61
N GLN A 675 -31.86 5.98 8.10
CA GLN A 675 -30.63 6.48 7.48
C GLN A 675 -29.49 5.48 7.59
N TRP A 676 -28.48 5.61 6.75
CA TRP A 676 -27.23 4.89 6.88
C TRP A 676 -26.39 5.49 8.03
N GLU A 677 -25.83 4.63 8.88
CA GLU A 677 -25.00 5.06 10.02
C GLU A 677 -23.65 4.32 10.01
N ARG A 678 -22.55 5.01 10.31
CA ARG A 678 -21.23 4.38 10.48
C ARG A 678 -21.23 3.46 11.70
N THR A 679 -21.07 2.16 11.49
CA THR A 679 -21.12 1.15 12.55
C THR A 679 -19.77 0.50 12.80
N GLY A 680 -19.69 -0.25 13.90
CA GLY A 680 -18.57 -1.11 14.20
C GLY A 680 -17.50 -0.49 15.11
N TYR A 681 -16.76 -1.36 15.77
CA TYR A 681 -15.55 -1.09 16.54
C TYR A 681 -14.62 -2.32 16.44
N ASP A 682 -13.46 -2.29 17.09
CA ASP A 682 -12.42 -3.31 16.97
C ASP A 682 -12.01 -3.57 15.50
N ILE A 683 -11.93 -2.48 14.72
CA ILE A 683 -11.65 -2.55 13.28
C ILE A 683 -10.16 -2.83 13.06
N CYS A 684 -9.87 -3.86 12.28
CA CYS A 684 -8.50 -4.26 11.96
C CYS A 684 -8.40 -4.81 10.54
N TYR A 685 -7.32 -4.47 9.82
CA TYR A 685 -6.98 -5.05 8.52
C TYR A 685 -5.60 -5.70 8.60
N HIS A 686 -5.52 -7.01 8.36
CA HIS A 686 -4.28 -7.76 8.50
C HIS A 686 -4.19 -8.93 7.52
N LYS A 687 -2.95 -9.37 7.24
CA LYS A 687 -2.72 -10.54 6.38
C LYS A 687 -3.22 -11.82 7.04
N ASN A 688 -3.69 -12.77 6.25
CA ASN A 688 -4.12 -14.09 6.72
C ASN A 688 -3.39 -15.24 6.00
N HIS A 689 -3.77 -16.48 6.34
CA HIS A 689 -3.10 -17.70 5.88
C HIS A 689 -3.63 -18.25 4.55
N TYR A 690 -4.72 -17.67 4.00
CA TYR A 690 -5.34 -18.15 2.77
C TYR A 690 -4.48 -17.76 1.54
N ALA A 691 -4.17 -18.73 0.68
CA ALA A 691 -3.37 -18.52 -0.51
C ALA A 691 -4.17 -17.87 -1.64
N ARG A 692 -3.52 -16.96 -2.38
CA ARG A 692 -4.04 -16.40 -3.64
C ARG A 692 -3.51 -17.19 -4.83
N ILE A 693 -4.39 -17.45 -5.80
CA ILE A 693 -3.99 -17.98 -7.10
C ILE A 693 -3.35 -16.84 -7.91
N PRO A 694 -2.16 -17.01 -8.52
CA PRO A 694 -1.54 -15.97 -9.35
C PRO A 694 -2.40 -15.62 -10.58
N LYS A 695 -2.41 -14.34 -10.98
CA LYS A 695 -3.16 -13.85 -12.15
C LYS A 695 -2.81 -14.63 -13.44
N ASP A 696 -1.53 -14.97 -13.63
CA ASP A 696 -1.01 -15.57 -14.89
C ASP A 696 -1.11 -17.10 -14.95
N TYR A 697 -1.81 -17.75 -14.01
CA TYR A 697 -1.79 -19.22 -13.87
C TYR A 697 -2.21 -19.98 -15.15
N HIS A 698 -3.04 -19.37 -16.02
CA HIS A 698 -3.50 -20.01 -17.26
C HIS A 698 -2.63 -19.78 -18.50
N LEU A 699 -1.90 -18.67 -18.58
CA LEU A 699 -0.95 -18.42 -19.68
C LEU A 699 0.13 -19.51 -19.71
N HIS A 700 0.58 -19.98 -18.55
CA HIS A 700 1.56 -21.06 -18.45
C HIS A 700 1.00 -22.46 -18.77
N GLN A 701 -0.30 -22.73 -18.53
CA GLN A 701 -0.90 -24.02 -18.89
C GLN A 701 -1.13 -24.18 -20.41
N GLN A 702 -1.48 -23.09 -21.10
CA GLN A 702 -1.64 -23.10 -22.56
C GLN A 702 -0.28 -23.27 -23.27
N GLN A 703 0.76 -22.57 -22.82
CA GLN A 703 2.13 -22.75 -23.36
C GLN A 703 2.67 -24.18 -23.16
N HIS A 704 2.34 -24.83 -22.05
CA HIS A 704 2.72 -26.23 -21.80
C HIS A 704 1.95 -27.24 -22.67
N HIS A 705 0.70 -26.96 -23.06
CA HIS A 705 -0.05 -27.80 -24.00
C HIS A 705 0.46 -27.63 -25.44
N GLN A 706 0.81 -26.41 -25.85
CA GLN A 706 1.42 -26.16 -27.17
C GLN A 706 2.77 -26.88 -27.31
N GLN A 707 3.63 -26.82 -26.29
CA GLN A 707 4.93 -27.51 -26.28
C GLN A 707 4.84 -29.05 -26.25
N GLN A 708 3.70 -29.63 -25.86
CA GLN A 708 3.47 -31.07 -25.95
C GLN A 708 2.90 -31.50 -27.31
N GLN A 709 2.24 -30.60 -28.04
CA GLN A 709 1.84 -30.85 -29.43
C GLN A 709 3.03 -30.74 -30.40
N ASP A 710 3.94 -29.78 -30.20
CA ASP A 710 5.14 -29.62 -31.06
C ASP A 710 6.20 -30.72 -30.87
N LYS A 711 6.12 -31.51 -29.79
CA LYS A 711 6.96 -32.71 -29.63
C LYS A 711 6.51 -33.90 -30.49
N LYS A 712 5.33 -33.84 -31.13
CA LYS A 712 4.84 -34.89 -32.05
C LYS A 712 5.19 -34.65 -33.53
N THR A 713 5.63 -33.45 -33.91
CA THR A 713 6.07 -33.12 -35.26
C THR A 713 7.59 -32.89 -35.25
N GLY A 714 8.34 -33.96 -35.48
CA GLY A 714 9.79 -33.96 -35.37
C GLY A 714 10.47 -32.92 -36.26
N ALA A 715 10.93 -31.82 -35.66
CA ALA A 715 11.89 -30.90 -36.27
C ALA A 715 12.79 -30.24 -35.20
N GLY A 716 14.09 -30.57 -35.27
CA GLY A 716 15.20 -29.68 -34.92
C GLY A 716 15.28 -29.08 -33.51
N MET A 717 15.98 -29.79 -32.62
CA MET A 717 16.48 -29.26 -31.34
C MET A 717 17.45 -28.07 -31.58
N ARG A 718 17.00 -26.83 -31.34
CA ARG A 718 17.89 -25.70 -30.99
C ARG A 718 17.70 -25.37 -29.52
N ARG A 719 18.75 -25.59 -28.73
CA ARG A 719 18.84 -25.13 -27.33
C ARG A 719 18.82 -23.60 -27.30
N VAL A 720 17.68 -23.02 -26.98
CA VAL A 720 17.60 -21.66 -26.47
C VAL A 720 17.57 -21.77 -24.94
N GLY A 721 18.66 -21.34 -24.30
CA GLY A 721 18.73 -21.17 -22.86
C GLY A 721 17.83 -20.03 -22.42
N GLY A 722 16.56 -20.34 -22.15
CA GLY A 722 15.64 -19.43 -21.47
C GLY A 722 15.78 -19.58 -19.97
N SER A 723 16.42 -18.61 -19.32
CA SER A 723 16.39 -18.42 -17.87
C SER A 723 14.95 -18.05 -17.46
N GLY A 724 14.11 -19.05 -17.23
CA GLY A 724 12.75 -18.90 -16.74
C GLY A 724 12.73 -18.48 -15.27
N ASN A 725 13.04 -17.21 -15.01
CA ASN A 725 13.00 -16.60 -13.69
C ASN A 725 11.59 -16.05 -13.40
N GLY A 726 10.56 -16.89 -13.49
CA GLY A 726 9.21 -16.60 -13.02
C GLY A 726 9.07 -17.03 -11.57
N GLY A 727 9.62 -16.23 -10.64
CA GLY A 727 9.42 -16.49 -9.21
C GLY A 727 7.94 -16.32 -8.88
N GLN A 728 7.17 -17.41 -8.81
CA GLN A 728 5.80 -17.42 -8.30
C GLN A 728 5.75 -16.66 -6.96
N THR A 729 5.23 -15.44 -7.00
CA THR A 729 5.00 -14.64 -5.79
C THR A 729 3.85 -15.30 -5.06
N ASN A 730 4.17 -15.94 -3.95
CA ASN A 730 3.20 -16.64 -3.13
C ASN A 730 2.40 -15.57 -2.36
N LYS A 731 1.37 -14.97 -2.96
CA LYS A 731 0.52 -13.94 -2.33
C LYS A 731 -0.53 -14.59 -1.39
N CYS A 732 -0.90 -13.90 -0.30
CA CYS A 732 -1.99 -14.31 0.60
C CYS A 732 -3.13 -13.28 0.52
N TYR A 733 -4.32 -13.68 0.97
CA TYR A 733 -5.39 -12.74 1.24
C TYR A 733 -5.18 -12.01 2.58
N TYR A 734 -6.02 -10.99 2.79
CA TYR A 734 -6.10 -10.15 3.97
C TYR A 734 -7.51 -10.22 4.55
N THR A 735 -7.59 -10.07 5.87
CA THR A 735 -8.83 -10.04 6.62
C THR A 735 -9.15 -8.62 7.05
N ALA A 736 -10.35 -8.13 6.71
CA ALA A 736 -10.95 -6.96 7.33
C ALA A 736 -11.87 -7.45 8.45
N THR A 737 -11.58 -7.09 9.69
CA THR A 737 -12.34 -7.47 10.87
C THR A 737 -13.04 -6.25 11.46
N PHE A 738 -14.30 -6.40 11.86
CA PHE A 738 -15.02 -5.39 12.65
C PHE A 738 -16.09 -6.07 13.54
N THR A 739 -16.33 -5.49 14.71
CA THR A 739 -17.34 -5.94 15.67
C THR A 739 -18.55 -5.01 15.61
N VAL A 740 -19.75 -5.55 15.41
CA VAL A 740 -21.02 -4.79 15.40
C VAL A 740 -21.86 -5.16 16.62
N VAL A 741 -22.49 -4.17 17.24
CA VAL A 741 -23.55 -4.35 18.23
C VAL A 741 -24.84 -3.83 17.62
N PHE A 742 -25.80 -4.71 17.41
CA PHE A 742 -27.09 -4.35 16.84
C PHE A 742 -27.99 -3.69 17.91
N PRO A 743 -28.75 -2.65 17.55
CA PRO A 743 -29.56 -1.89 18.51
C PRO A 743 -30.86 -2.60 18.92
N HIS A 744 -31.39 -3.49 18.09
CA HIS A 744 -32.71 -4.10 18.28
C HIS A 744 -32.67 -5.62 18.12
N ASP A 745 -33.49 -6.32 18.91
CA ASP A 745 -33.63 -7.77 18.82
C ASP A 745 -34.41 -8.12 17.55
N TYR A 746 -33.93 -9.11 16.82
CA TYR A 746 -34.59 -9.66 15.63
C TYR A 746 -34.93 -8.60 14.57
N ASP A 747 -34.03 -7.63 14.40
CA ASP A 747 -34.10 -6.65 13.32
C ASP A 747 -33.77 -7.29 11.96
N VAL A 748 -34.01 -6.52 10.90
CA VAL A 748 -33.39 -6.72 9.60
C VAL A 748 -32.44 -5.54 9.39
N CYS A 749 -31.16 -5.84 9.30
CA CYS A 749 -30.10 -4.84 9.12
C CYS A 749 -29.37 -5.07 7.81
N TYR A 750 -28.90 -4.00 7.18
CA TYR A 750 -28.02 -4.09 6.02
C TYR A 750 -26.65 -3.55 6.38
N LEU A 751 -25.59 -4.24 5.98
CA LEU A 751 -24.20 -3.80 6.15
C LEU A 751 -23.58 -3.59 4.78
N ALA A 752 -22.89 -2.46 4.60
CA ALA A 752 -22.21 -2.14 3.35
C ALA A 752 -20.82 -1.51 3.56
N TYR A 753 -19.97 -1.62 2.53
CA TYR A 753 -18.64 -1.01 2.50
C TYR A 753 -18.75 0.51 2.55
N HIS A 754 -19.65 1.08 1.77
CA HIS A 754 -19.99 2.50 1.75
C HIS A 754 -21.49 2.66 1.45
N TYR A 755 -22.04 3.88 1.54
CA TYR A 755 -23.42 4.18 1.15
C TYR A 755 -23.71 3.68 -0.27
N PRO A 756 -24.57 2.67 -0.46
CA PRO A 756 -24.89 2.15 -1.78
C PRO A 756 -25.51 3.22 -2.68
N TYR A 757 -25.31 3.06 -3.99
CA TYR A 757 -25.99 3.83 -5.02
C TYR A 757 -26.22 2.89 -6.20
N THR A 758 -27.45 2.38 -6.28
CA THR A 758 -27.89 1.39 -7.26
C THR A 758 -28.08 2.02 -8.65
N TYR A 759 -27.99 1.20 -9.69
CA TYR A 759 -28.33 1.62 -11.05
C TYR A 759 -29.83 1.96 -11.14
N THR A 760 -30.68 1.19 -10.48
CA THR A 760 -32.12 1.51 -10.41
C THR A 760 -32.37 2.89 -9.78
N ARG A 761 -31.65 3.27 -8.71
CA ARG A 761 -31.73 4.63 -8.15
C ARG A 761 -31.37 5.70 -9.19
N LEU A 762 -30.29 5.49 -9.95
CA LEU A 762 -29.92 6.40 -11.04
C LEU A 762 -31.07 6.53 -12.05
N GLN A 763 -31.64 5.42 -12.50
CA GLN A 763 -32.73 5.44 -13.48
C GLN A 763 -33.98 6.15 -12.93
N SER A 764 -34.36 5.90 -11.67
CA SER A 764 -35.45 6.64 -11.00
C SER A 764 -35.18 8.14 -10.94
N TYR A 765 -33.96 8.53 -10.58
CA TYR A 765 -33.56 9.94 -10.53
C TYR A 765 -33.61 10.60 -11.91
N LEU A 766 -33.08 9.95 -12.95
CA LEU A 766 -33.11 10.47 -14.33
C LEU A 766 -34.53 10.55 -14.89
N ASN A 767 -35.39 9.56 -14.63
CA ASN A 767 -36.79 9.59 -15.05
C ASN A 767 -37.51 10.82 -14.47
N HIS A 768 -37.26 11.12 -13.20
CA HIS A 768 -37.80 12.32 -12.57
C HIS A 768 -37.24 13.62 -13.15
N LEU A 769 -35.95 13.67 -13.50
CA LEU A 769 -35.37 14.85 -14.16
C LEU A 769 -35.97 15.10 -15.55
N GLU A 770 -36.36 14.06 -16.29
CA GLU A 770 -37.05 14.19 -17.58
C GLU A 770 -38.49 14.71 -17.44
N GLU A 771 -39.18 14.35 -16.36
CA GLU A 771 -40.54 14.81 -16.06
C GLU A 771 -40.57 16.22 -15.44
N ARG A 772 -39.43 16.70 -14.94
CA ARG A 772 -39.30 18.01 -14.33
C ARG A 772 -39.47 19.12 -15.37
N ASP A 773 -40.34 20.08 -15.07
CA ASP A 773 -40.47 21.30 -15.86
C ASP A 773 -39.23 22.19 -15.62
N LEU A 774 -38.25 22.06 -16.50
CA LEU A 774 -37.03 22.87 -16.49
C LEU A 774 -37.30 24.22 -17.14
N ARG A 775 -36.60 25.26 -16.69
CA ARG A 775 -36.72 26.58 -17.30
C ARG A 775 -36.31 26.56 -18.77
N ASN A 776 -36.96 27.42 -19.56
CA ASN A 776 -36.73 27.57 -21.00
C ASN A 776 -35.27 27.92 -21.40
N ASP A 777 -34.43 28.38 -20.48
CA ASP A 777 -33.01 28.66 -20.74
C ASP A 777 -32.09 27.46 -20.47
N VAL A 778 -32.60 26.36 -19.89
CA VAL A 778 -31.83 25.14 -19.57
C VAL A 778 -32.10 24.07 -20.60
N PHE A 779 -31.11 23.74 -21.42
CA PHE A 779 -31.16 22.55 -22.25
C PHE A 779 -30.70 21.34 -21.46
N PHE A 780 -31.59 20.35 -21.33
CA PHE A 780 -31.30 19.02 -20.78
C PHE A 780 -31.73 17.96 -21.78
N SER A 781 -30.84 16.99 -22.03
CA SER A 781 -31.13 15.85 -22.87
C SER A 781 -30.51 14.61 -22.25
N ASN A 782 -31.30 13.56 -22.05
CA ASN A 782 -30.86 12.24 -21.68
C ASN A 782 -30.92 11.32 -22.91
N GLN A 783 -29.76 10.86 -23.38
CA GLN A 783 -29.63 9.97 -24.54
C GLN A 783 -28.98 8.66 -24.10
N VAL A 784 -29.20 7.59 -24.85
CA VAL A 784 -28.49 6.32 -24.60
C VAL A 784 -27.18 6.33 -25.36
N LEU A 785 -26.05 6.34 -24.64
CA LEU A 785 -24.71 6.27 -25.22
C LEU A 785 -24.48 4.91 -25.88
N CYS A 786 -24.73 3.86 -25.13
CA CYS A 786 -24.60 2.47 -25.54
C CYS A 786 -25.43 1.57 -24.62
N HIS A 787 -25.43 0.28 -24.90
CA HIS A 787 -26.00 -0.74 -24.02
C HIS A 787 -24.88 -1.64 -23.50
N THR A 788 -25.02 -2.09 -22.27
CA THR A 788 -24.11 -3.07 -21.67
C THR A 788 -24.36 -4.49 -22.20
N LEU A 789 -23.57 -5.46 -21.73
CA LEU A 789 -23.70 -6.87 -22.12
C LEU A 789 -25.07 -7.47 -21.78
N ASN A 790 -25.72 -7.05 -20.67
CA ASN A 790 -27.12 -7.44 -20.38
C ASN A 790 -28.15 -6.45 -20.91
N THR A 791 -27.77 -5.62 -21.88
CA THR A 791 -28.68 -4.67 -22.53
C THR A 791 -29.24 -3.59 -21.59
N ASN A 792 -28.55 -3.25 -20.50
CA ASN A 792 -28.88 -2.07 -19.70
C ASN A 792 -28.38 -0.82 -20.42
N PRO A 793 -29.19 0.25 -20.54
CA PRO A 793 -28.75 1.49 -21.19
C PRO A 793 -27.71 2.24 -20.34
N VAL A 794 -26.70 2.81 -21.00
CA VAL A 794 -25.73 3.73 -20.40
C VAL A 794 -26.13 5.16 -20.75
N PRO A 795 -26.61 5.98 -19.78
CA PRO A 795 -27.05 7.34 -20.06
C PRO A 795 -25.91 8.29 -20.42
N LEU A 796 -26.15 9.16 -21.40
CA LEU A 796 -25.37 10.36 -21.70
C LEU A 796 -26.27 11.58 -21.58
N LEU A 797 -25.99 12.41 -20.58
CA LEU A 797 -26.69 13.66 -20.36
C LEU A 797 -25.95 14.79 -21.08
N THR A 798 -26.72 15.68 -21.71
CA THR A 798 -26.21 16.96 -22.22
C THR A 798 -26.88 18.09 -21.46
N ILE A 799 -26.09 18.95 -20.81
CA ILE A 799 -26.59 20.10 -20.04
C ILE A 799 -25.87 21.37 -20.51
N THR A 800 -26.65 22.37 -20.95
CA THR A 800 -26.13 23.70 -21.33
C THR A 800 -27.27 24.72 -21.35
N SER A 801 -27.02 25.96 -21.78
CA SER A 801 -28.08 26.92 -22.07
C SER A 801 -28.66 26.74 -23.47
N HIS A 802 -29.95 27.05 -23.67
CA HIS A 802 -30.65 26.97 -24.96
C HIS A 802 -30.15 27.96 -26.04
N HIS A 803 -29.05 28.66 -25.79
CA HIS A 803 -28.50 29.69 -26.67
C HIS A 803 -27.08 29.33 -27.14
N ASP A 804 -26.85 29.59 -28.42
CA ASP A 804 -25.58 29.52 -29.17
C ASP A 804 -24.55 28.51 -28.61
N ALA A 805 -24.61 27.27 -29.09
CA ALA A 805 -23.62 26.25 -28.77
C ALA A 805 -22.26 26.50 -29.46
N LYS A 806 -22.20 27.46 -30.39
CA LYS A 806 -21.01 27.76 -31.15
C LYS A 806 -19.95 28.35 -30.21
N ASP A 807 -18.72 27.89 -30.35
CA ASP A 807 -17.56 28.34 -29.58
C ASP A 807 -17.57 28.05 -28.06
N LYS A 808 -18.58 27.32 -27.54
CA LYS A 808 -18.56 26.82 -26.15
C LYS A 808 -17.59 25.65 -25.99
N GLU A 809 -16.86 25.65 -24.88
CA GLU A 809 -16.02 24.52 -24.50
C GLU A 809 -16.87 23.35 -23.96
N VAL A 810 -16.43 22.12 -24.24
CA VAL A 810 -17.10 20.89 -23.79
C VAL A 810 -16.42 20.36 -22.54
N VAL A 811 -17.21 20.13 -21.49
CA VAL A 811 -16.76 19.49 -20.25
C VAL A 811 -17.37 18.09 -20.17
N LEU A 812 -16.51 17.06 -20.17
CA LEU A 812 -16.93 15.67 -19.98
C LEU A 812 -16.82 15.28 -18.51
N LEU A 813 -17.95 14.90 -17.90
CA LEU A 813 -18.00 14.33 -16.55
C LEU A 813 -18.38 12.86 -16.65
N THR A 814 -17.62 11.98 -16.01
CA THR A 814 -17.96 10.56 -15.94
C THR A 814 -17.79 10.05 -14.51
N SER A 815 -18.57 9.04 -14.12
CA SER A 815 -18.43 8.40 -12.82
C SER A 815 -18.72 6.90 -12.88
N ARG A 816 -18.37 6.18 -11.80
CA ARG A 816 -18.52 4.73 -11.66
C ARG A 816 -17.88 3.93 -12.80
N VAL A 817 -16.62 4.25 -13.12
CA VAL A 817 -15.76 3.34 -13.88
C VAL A 817 -15.54 2.08 -13.04
N HIS A 818 -15.11 2.28 -11.79
CA HIS A 818 -15.11 1.25 -10.77
C HIS A 818 -16.51 1.17 -10.10
N PRO A 819 -17.14 0.00 -10.11
CA PRO A 819 -18.52 -0.14 -9.65
C PRO A 819 -18.67 0.03 -8.13
N GLY A 820 -17.70 -0.42 -7.32
CA GLY A 820 -17.72 -0.25 -5.86
C GLY A 820 -17.49 1.19 -5.34
N GLU A 821 -17.11 2.15 -6.19
CA GLU A 821 -16.85 3.56 -5.81
C GLU A 821 -18.15 4.38 -5.78
N SER A 822 -19.11 3.96 -4.95
CA SER A 822 -20.45 4.56 -4.90
C SER A 822 -20.47 6.04 -4.53
N ASN A 823 -19.46 6.52 -3.80
CA ASN A 823 -19.25 7.94 -3.49
C ASN A 823 -19.21 8.82 -4.75
N ALA A 824 -18.67 8.31 -5.87
CA ALA A 824 -18.63 9.05 -7.13
C ALA A 824 -20.04 9.36 -7.69
N SER A 825 -21.01 8.46 -7.49
CA SER A 825 -22.40 8.70 -7.88
C SER A 825 -23.06 9.78 -7.02
N TRP A 826 -22.81 9.76 -5.71
CA TRP A 826 -23.35 10.78 -4.79
C TRP A 826 -22.79 12.18 -5.10
N VAL A 827 -21.48 12.30 -5.38
CA VAL A 827 -20.87 13.57 -5.80
C VAL A 827 -21.48 14.05 -7.11
N LEU A 828 -21.68 13.13 -8.07
CA LEU A 828 -22.24 13.50 -9.36
C LEU A 828 -23.73 13.88 -9.29
N GLU A 829 -24.53 13.22 -8.44
CA GLU A 829 -25.92 13.62 -8.18
C GLU A 829 -25.98 15.08 -7.72
N GLY A 830 -25.15 15.47 -6.74
CA GLY A 830 -25.06 16.87 -6.29
C GLY A 830 -24.53 17.84 -7.37
N ALA A 831 -23.60 17.39 -8.22
CA ALA A 831 -23.16 18.19 -9.36
C ALA A 831 -24.29 18.43 -10.38
N LEU A 832 -25.11 17.41 -10.65
CA LEU A 832 -26.30 17.53 -11.50
C LEU A 832 -27.34 18.47 -10.90
N GLU A 833 -27.58 18.40 -9.58
CA GLU A 833 -28.46 19.33 -8.87
C GLU A 833 -28.01 20.78 -9.02
N LEU A 834 -26.70 21.06 -8.90
CA LEU A 834 -26.14 22.38 -9.15
C LEU A 834 -26.31 22.80 -10.62
N LEU A 835 -25.90 21.94 -11.57
CA LEU A 835 -25.92 22.24 -13.00
C LEU A 835 -27.34 22.46 -13.54
N LEU A 836 -28.36 21.85 -12.94
CA LEU A 836 -29.77 22.02 -13.29
C LEU A 836 -30.47 23.06 -12.38
N GLY A 837 -29.75 23.62 -11.42
CA GLY A 837 -30.27 24.61 -10.47
C GLY A 837 -30.31 26.03 -11.03
N ASP A 838 -30.88 26.93 -10.21
CA ASP A 838 -31.13 28.34 -10.57
C ASP A 838 -30.09 29.32 -10.05
N THR A 839 -29.03 28.83 -9.43
CA THR A 839 -28.00 29.69 -8.85
C THR A 839 -27.27 30.50 -9.94
N PRO A 840 -26.76 31.70 -9.62
CA PRO A 840 -25.96 32.48 -10.57
C PRO A 840 -24.77 31.68 -11.12
N VAL A 841 -24.13 30.89 -10.26
CA VAL A 841 -23.04 29.98 -10.64
C VAL A 841 -23.49 28.99 -11.71
N ALA A 842 -24.63 28.32 -11.51
CA ALA A 842 -25.14 27.34 -12.46
C ALA A 842 -25.47 27.98 -13.83
N GLN A 843 -26.08 29.18 -13.83
CA GLN A 843 -26.38 29.94 -15.05
C GLN A 843 -25.11 30.33 -15.81
N THR A 844 -24.09 30.84 -15.10
CA THR A 844 -22.79 31.14 -15.68
C THR A 844 -22.14 29.89 -16.28
N LEU A 845 -22.14 28.76 -15.57
CA LEU A 845 -21.58 27.51 -16.09
C LEU A 845 -22.27 27.06 -17.39
N ARG A 846 -23.60 27.01 -17.41
CA ARG A 846 -24.38 26.62 -18.61
C ARG A 846 -24.21 27.59 -19.78
N SER A 847 -23.94 28.87 -19.50
CA SER A 847 -23.74 29.89 -20.53
C SER A 847 -22.38 29.78 -21.22
N ASN A 848 -21.36 29.26 -20.54
CA ASN A 848 -20.00 29.14 -21.07
C ASN A 848 -19.66 27.74 -21.57
N PHE A 849 -20.28 26.70 -21.00
CA PHE A 849 -19.90 25.31 -21.24
C PHE A 849 -21.05 24.44 -21.75
N ILE A 850 -20.67 23.36 -22.43
CA ILE A 850 -21.53 22.21 -22.73
C ILE A 850 -21.07 21.05 -21.86
N PHE A 851 -21.91 20.60 -20.94
CA PHE A 851 -21.61 19.45 -20.10
C PHE A 851 -22.12 18.18 -20.76
N LYS A 852 -21.20 17.25 -21.04
CA LYS A 852 -21.51 15.86 -21.39
C LYS A 852 -21.29 15.02 -20.14
N VAL A 853 -22.33 14.36 -19.64
CA VAL A 853 -22.26 13.62 -18.37
C VAL A 853 -22.63 12.16 -18.59
N VAL A 854 -21.75 11.23 -18.20
CA VAL A 854 -22.06 9.79 -18.14
C VAL A 854 -22.14 9.39 -16.67
N PRO A 855 -23.35 9.29 -16.09
CA PRO A 855 -23.49 9.16 -14.65
C PRO A 855 -23.12 7.80 -14.05
N MET A 856 -22.99 6.79 -14.90
CA MET A 856 -22.55 5.47 -14.49
C MET A 856 -21.98 4.75 -15.71
N LEU A 857 -20.65 4.68 -15.81
CA LEU A 857 -19.97 4.01 -16.91
C LEU A 857 -20.05 2.48 -16.83
N ASN A 858 -20.09 1.92 -15.62
CA ASN A 858 -20.10 0.48 -15.40
C ASN A 858 -21.36 0.01 -14.64
N PRO A 859 -22.57 0.15 -15.23
CA PRO A 859 -23.79 -0.22 -14.53
C PRO A 859 -23.88 -1.73 -14.28
N GLU A 860 -23.27 -2.58 -15.11
CA GLU A 860 -23.24 -4.03 -14.85
C GLU A 860 -22.52 -4.39 -13.57
N GLY A 861 -21.34 -3.80 -13.34
CA GLY A 861 -20.62 -4.02 -12.09
C GLY A 861 -21.42 -3.54 -10.89
N VAL A 862 -22.14 -2.41 -11.02
CA VAL A 862 -23.00 -1.87 -9.95
C VAL A 862 -24.17 -2.81 -9.66
N ILE A 863 -24.89 -3.28 -10.67
CA ILE A 863 -26.03 -4.19 -10.53
C ILE A 863 -25.60 -5.47 -9.79
N HIS A 864 -24.40 -5.98 -10.07
CA HIS A 864 -23.89 -7.24 -9.52
C HIS A 864 -22.98 -7.09 -8.29
N GLY A 865 -22.85 -5.87 -7.75
CA GLY A 865 -22.10 -5.58 -6.53
C GLY A 865 -20.60 -5.84 -6.65
N LYS A 866 -19.94 -5.36 -7.71
CA LYS A 866 -18.52 -5.59 -7.97
C LYS A 866 -17.65 -4.42 -7.52
#